data_AF-A0A1J4JW72-F1
#
_entry.id   AF-A0A1J4JW72-F1
#
_cell.length_a   1.000
_cell.length_b   1.000
_cell.length_c   1.000
_cell.angle_alpha   90.00
_cell.angle_beta   90.00
_cell.angle_gamma   90.00
#
_symmetry.space_group_name_H-M   'P 1'
#
loop_
_entity.id
_entity.type
_entity.pdbx_description
1 polymer ?
#
loop_
_entity_poly.entity_id
_entity_poly.type
_entity_poly.pdbx_seq_one_letter_code
_entity_poly.pdbx_strand_id
1 'polypeptide(L)'
;MKKIISIMKSKSKKSVLAYAKMVAEYQAQQKMESLKAKDIQHHYEDEIIPKLLTRHKESVAKHKKVNQEKQAEIDKLKTIISELKEDLKTSKSKEKHYSSETENLTKQLTEKDNIISNLRGELQKSVLVIQTQKNQVGEKERIISQLQDGARQATNVQNRYTKEIQSLQKELSDANAHIYSLEADLEKSKAEIPKAERNLKELTHQYEDAKQNNEELTRLADERQKTINELQRKLNKIEPQFASNQRELSDVKEELNRLKDDNIEKKHTIESLKHDLSNNKQIISRLEQTQAESKAMLSKNAEIISELEKEKDKHQNEAYDIKSQMKKFTTENARMEKQVKENTDLIEKQSAQIQQQKDENDNLKESLRKANNRCSQLESDIQRISTDLDLANSKVEDYQRRQEQQETKFTSARDENNEMKRKIRDLTSELKEKELKHSDAISDLESQNRNLQAENESINNKVNDLENQVRTMKKAKQQNEDQISSQERVINQLKQDNAILKEKNTRVSDKVKQNQENLGNLEVENQNFKNIFEEIQNIIPLHTLHDLPDVIRDYAENQDYIKQMCSILGTTRPSEAITAIKNMKENMKVMQKAAGILGTKNLNNLANDVQALQDKHEKLSSEHTKILRLLPDDNNSDLSQVISEIIEKQRKFEEQIDSAASFISQVLAAITGSPQAPLNFPLKKNISDQLLDIAKQIKTRADSDRKNINAILEKDKSLGYEGDDCMKACEFLAQIMAETERQKTFESVSKELDNERDLSRRREDILNSQIAKLKKKVQTLRSSLAMLQSQGTEREDELSNIIASHEKKIRELSEELETERRVREELGKIGDGFSADTKYLKSKLSAKELKFFTFIQKVMQQDKQTRELHMKMKQERENLLVDPNILSSKI
;
A
#
# COMPACT_ATOMS: atom_id res chain seq x y z
N MET A 1 -71.98 -155.27 -40.92
CA MET A 1 -71.62 -154.35 -39.81
C MET A 1 -70.13 -154.35 -39.41
N LYS A 2 -69.47 -155.48 -39.08
CA LYS A 2 -68.08 -155.49 -38.54
C LYS A 2 -67.03 -154.65 -39.33
N LYS A 3 -67.13 -154.56 -40.66
CA LYS A 3 -66.21 -153.78 -41.51
C LYS A 3 -66.30 -152.25 -41.29
N ILE A 4 -67.47 -151.70 -40.95
CA ILE A 4 -67.70 -150.26 -40.75
C ILE A 4 -67.07 -149.77 -39.43
N ILE A 5 -67.16 -150.59 -38.38
CA ILE A 5 -66.59 -150.28 -37.04
C ILE A 5 -65.05 -150.15 -37.11
N SER A 6 -64.40 -150.95 -37.96
CA SER A 6 -62.94 -150.87 -38.18
C SER A 6 -62.52 -149.52 -38.81
N ILE A 7 -63.27 -149.05 -39.82
CA ILE A 7 -62.99 -147.78 -40.52
C ILE A 7 -63.21 -146.58 -39.58
N MET A 8 -64.26 -146.61 -38.74
CA MET A 8 -64.49 -145.55 -37.75
C MET A 8 -63.41 -145.50 -36.67
N LYS A 9 -62.94 -146.65 -36.15
CA LYS A 9 -61.78 -146.69 -35.24
C LYS A 9 -60.50 -146.15 -35.89
N SER A 10 -60.27 -146.43 -37.18
CA SER A 10 -59.14 -145.89 -37.94
C SER A 10 -59.20 -144.35 -38.09
N LYS A 11 -60.35 -143.80 -38.52
CA LYS A 11 -60.52 -142.34 -38.65
C LYS A 11 -60.45 -141.61 -37.30
N SER A 12 -61.10 -142.14 -36.25
CA SER A 12 -61.04 -141.57 -34.90
C SER A 12 -59.62 -141.56 -34.34
N LYS A 13 -58.84 -142.62 -34.55
CA LYS A 13 -57.43 -142.65 -34.11
C LYS A 13 -56.56 -141.64 -34.86
N LYS A 14 -56.83 -141.39 -36.15
CA LYS A 14 -56.16 -140.33 -36.93
C LYS A 14 -56.55 -138.91 -36.48
N SER A 15 -57.81 -138.64 -36.18
CA SER A 15 -58.21 -137.30 -35.70
C SER A 15 -57.65 -136.99 -34.31
N VAL A 16 -57.66 -137.96 -33.39
CA VAL A 16 -57.04 -137.81 -32.06
C VAL A 16 -55.54 -137.53 -32.15
N LEU A 17 -54.82 -138.22 -33.05
CA LEU A 17 -53.40 -137.94 -33.32
C LEU A 17 -53.15 -136.54 -33.90
N ALA A 18 -54.03 -136.05 -34.79
CA ALA A 18 -53.93 -134.70 -35.33
C ALA A 18 -54.17 -133.62 -34.27
N TYR A 19 -55.20 -133.77 -33.42
CA TYR A 19 -55.45 -132.84 -32.32
C TYR A 19 -54.35 -132.88 -31.26
N ALA A 20 -53.81 -134.05 -30.91
CA ALA A 20 -52.68 -134.15 -30.00
C ALA A 20 -51.43 -133.41 -30.53
N LYS A 21 -51.18 -133.47 -31.85
CA LYS A 21 -50.08 -132.73 -32.49
C LYS A 21 -50.31 -131.21 -32.46
N MET A 22 -51.52 -130.74 -32.80
CA MET A 22 -51.86 -129.32 -32.69
C MET A 22 -51.74 -128.78 -31.27
N VAL A 23 -52.19 -129.54 -30.26
CA VAL A 23 -52.08 -129.13 -28.85
C VAL A 23 -50.61 -129.04 -28.42
N ALA A 24 -49.75 -129.98 -28.86
CA ALA A 24 -48.32 -129.93 -28.58
C ALA A 24 -47.62 -128.74 -29.27
N GLU A 25 -47.99 -128.44 -30.52
CA GLU A 25 -47.48 -127.28 -31.26
C GLU A 25 -47.91 -125.96 -30.60
N TYR A 26 -49.17 -125.84 -30.17
CA TYR A 26 -49.69 -124.66 -29.49
C TYR A 26 -49.05 -124.46 -28.10
N GLN A 27 -48.83 -125.54 -27.34
CA GLN A 27 -48.10 -125.48 -26.07
C GLN A 27 -46.62 -125.09 -26.26
N ALA A 28 -45.97 -125.56 -27.33
CA ALA A 28 -44.61 -125.14 -27.66
C ALA A 28 -44.54 -123.65 -28.03
N GLN A 29 -45.52 -123.16 -28.81
CA GLN A 29 -45.61 -121.75 -29.18
C GLN A 29 -45.89 -120.86 -27.96
N GLN A 30 -46.85 -121.21 -27.11
CA GLN A 30 -47.15 -120.49 -25.86
C GLN A 30 -45.93 -120.42 -24.93
N LYS A 31 -45.13 -121.50 -24.86
CA LYS A 31 -43.89 -121.53 -24.07
C LYS A 31 -42.80 -120.62 -24.66
N MET A 32 -42.71 -120.53 -25.99
CA MET A 32 -41.80 -119.61 -26.69
C MET A 32 -42.22 -118.15 -26.50
N GLU A 33 -43.50 -117.84 -26.60
CA GLU A 33 -44.05 -116.50 -26.36
C GLU A 33 -43.88 -116.07 -24.90
N SER A 34 -44.08 -116.99 -23.94
CA SER A 34 -43.79 -116.75 -22.52
C SER A 34 -42.31 -116.48 -22.23
N LEU A 35 -41.39 -117.16 -22.93
CA LEU A 35 -39.94 -116.88 -22.86
C LEU A 35 -39.62 -115.50 -23.43
N LYS A 36 -40.10 -115.17 -24.64
CA LYS A 36 -39.93 -113.84 -25.25
C LYS A 36 -40.49 -112.71 -24.38
N ALA A 37 -41.64 -112.92 -23.75
CA ALA A 37 -42.22 -111.94 -22.83
C ALA A 37 -41.32 -111.71 -21.61
N LYS A 38 -40.72 -112.76 -21.05
CA LYS A 38 -39.75 -112.66 -19.94
C LYS A 38 -38.45 -111.97 -20.36
N ASP A 39 -37.91 -112.28 -21.54
CA ASP A 39 -36.69 -111.65 -22.05
C ASP A 39 -36.89 -110.15 -22.29
N ILE A 40 -38.05 -109.77 -22.85
CA ILE A 40 -38.47 -108.36 -23.01
C ILE A 40 -38.65 -107.70 -21.63
N GLN A 41 -39.31 -108.36 -20.69
CA GLN A 41 -39.51 -107.84 -19.34
C GLN A 41 -38.17 -107.57 -18.63
N HIS A 42 -37.24 -108.53 -18.63
CA HIS A 42 -35.88 -108.36 -18.07
C HIS A 42 -35.12 -107.22 -18.75
N HIS A 43 -35.17 -107.10 -20.08
CA HIS A 43 -34.49 -106.00 -20.78
C HIS A 43 -35.03 -104.61 -20.36
N TYR A 44 -36.33 -104.46 -20.15
CA TYR A 44 -36.89 -103.18 -19.69
C TYR A 44 -36.74 -102.93 -18.19
N GLU A 45 -37.05 -103.92 -17.35
CA GLU A 45 -37.05 -103.80 -15.88
C GLU A 45 -35.64 -103.79 -15.28
N ASP A 46 -34.74 -104.66 -15.75
CA ASP A 46 -33.41 -104.85 -15.16
C ASP A 46 -32.30 -104.07 -15.90
N GLU A 47 -32.45 -103.77 -17.20
CA GLU A 47 -31.43 -103.02 -17.96
C GLU A 47 -31.81 -101.56 -18.26
N ILE A 48 -32.95 -101.30 -18.92
CA ILE A 48 -33.27 -99.96 -19.42
C ILE A 48 -33.71 -99.01 -18.28
N ILE A 49 -34.66 -99.42 -17.44
CA ILE A 49 -35.17 -98.57 -16.35
C ILE A 49 -34.05 -98.17 -15.36
N PRO A 50 -33.16 -99.08 -14.90
CA PRO A 50 -32.06 -98.73 -14.01
C PRO A 50 -31.03 -97.80 -14.64
N LYS A 51 -30.71 -97.97 -15.94
CA LYS A 51 -29.84 -97.05 -16.69
C LYS A 51 -30.46 -95.64 -16.80
N LEU A 52 -31.76 -95.54 -17.09
CA LEU A 52 -32.48 -94.26 -17.13
C LEU A 52 -32.56 -93.60 -15.75
N LEU A 53 -32.86 -94.35 -14.69
CA LEU A 53 -32.87 -93.84 -13.31
C LEU A 53 -31.49 -93.34 -12.87
N THR A 54 -30.41 -94.04 -13.24
CA THR A 54 -29.03 -93.62 -12.94
C THR A 54 -28.69 -92.32 -13.67
N ARG A 55 -28.97 -92.25 -14.98
CA ARG A 55 -28.77 -91.04 -15.79
C ARG A 55 -29.63 -89.85 -15.31
N HIS A 56 -30.84 -90.11 -14.81
CA HIS A 56 -31.69 -89.09 -14.20
C HIS A 56 -31.11 -88.60 -12.85
N LYS A 57 -30.66 -89.50 -11.97
CA LYS A 57 -29.98 -89.13 -10.71
C LYS A 57 -28.72 -88.29 -10.96
N GLU A 58 -27.90 -88.65 -11.94
CA GLU A 58 -26.73 -87.87 -12.36
C GLU A 58 -27.12 -86.48 -12.88
N SER A 59 -28.17 -86.39 -13.70
CA SER A 59 -28.68 -85.12 -14.21
C SER A 59 -29.18 -84.22 -13.06
N VAL A 60 -29.98 -84.75 -12.14
CA VAL A 60 -30.47 -84.04 -10.96
C VAL A 60 -29.31 -83.59 -10.06
N ALA A 61 -28.27 -84.42 -9.87
CA ALA A 61 -27.07 -84.04 -9.12
C ALA A 61 -26.30 -82.90 -9.80
N LYS A 62 -26.13 -82.93 -11.13
CA LYS A 62 -25.53 -81.83 -11.91
C LYS A 62 -26.34 -80.54 -11.78
N HIS A 63 -27.65 -80.60 -11.97
CA HIS A 63 -28.53 -79.44 -11.81
C HIS A 63 -28.49 -78.86 -10.38
N LYS A 64 -28.47 -79.72 -9.36
CA LYS A 64 -28.34 -79.30 -7.95
C LYS A 64 -27.00 -78.58 -7.71
N LYS A 65 -25.88 -79.10 -8.24
CA LYS A 65 -24.56 -78.46 -8.15
C LYS A 65 -24.53 -77.08 -8.83
N VAL A 66 -25.02 -76.99 -10.07
CA VAL A 66 -25.12 -75.71 -10.81
C VAL A 66 -25.99 -74.70 -10.07
N ASN A 67 -27.08 -75.15 -9.44
CA ASN A 67 -27.95 -74.24 -8.68
C ASN A 67 -27.28 -73.75 -7.38
N GLN A 68 -26.48 -74.60 -6.71
CA GLN A 68 -25.67 -74.19 -5.55
C GLN A 68 -24.56 -73.21 -5.94
N GLU A 69 -23.88 -73.43 -7.08
CA GLU A 69 -22.86 -72.52 -7.62
C GLU A 69 -23.46 -71.15 -7.94
N LYS A 70 -24.60 -71.11 -8.65
CA LYS A 70 -25.34 -69.87 -8.94
C LYS A 70 -25.85 -69.17 -7.69
N GLN A 71 -26.32 -69.91 -6.69
CA GLN A 71 -26.76 -69.31 -5.43
C GLN A 71 -25.59 -68.64 -4.68
N ALA A 72 -24.43 -69.31 -4.62
CA ALA A 72 -23.21 -68.74 -4.03
C ALA A 72 -22.70 -67.51 -4.79
N GLU A 73 -22.85 -67.46 -6.12
CA GLU A 73 -22.54 -66.28 -6.93
C GLU A 73 -23.52 -65.12 -6.67
N ILE A 74 -24.82 -65.40 -6.61
CA ILE A 74 -25.85 -64.42 -6.23
C ILE A 74 -25.56 -63.81 -4.86
N ASP A 75 -25.17 -64.63 -3.88
CA ASP A 75 -24.90 -64.14 -2.52
C ASP A 75 -23.59 -63.33 -2.43
N LYS A 76 -22.55 -63.69 -3.21
CA LYS A 76 -21.36 -62.83 -3.40
C LYS A 76 -21.72 -61.47 -4.02
N LEU A 77 -22.56 -61.46 -5.06
CA LEU A 77 -22.99 -60.23 -5.71
C LEU A 77 -23.82 -59.33 -4.78
N LYS A 78 -24.67 -59.92 -3.91
CA LYS A 78 -25.38 -59.15 -2.87
C LYS A 78 -24.41 -58.47 -1.89
N THR A 79 -23.35 -59.15 -1.46
CA THR A 79 -22.32 -58.56 -0.58
C THR A 79 -21.64 -57.36 -1.25
N ILE A 80 -21.15 -57.54 -2.49
CA ILE A 80 -20.51 -56.47 -3.28
C ILE A 80 -21.46 -55.28 -3.49
N ILE A 81 -22.74 -55.53 -3.80
CA ILE A 81 -23.76 -54.47 -3.94
C ILE A 81 -24.00 -53.72 -2.62
N SER A 82 -23.80 -54.38 -1.48
CA SER A 82 -24.00 -53.79 -0.15
C SER A 82 -22.80 -52.93 0.25
N GLU A 83 -21.59 -53.38 -0.03
CA GLU A 83 -20.34 -52.62 0.12
C GLU A 83 -20.37 -51.35 -0.75
N LEU A 84 -20.64 -51.49 -2.06
CA LEU A 84 -20.74 -50.36 -3.00
C LEU A 84 -21.82 -49.34 -2.62
N LYS A 85 -22.91 -49.76 -1.95
CA LYS A 85 -23.93 -48.84 -1.43
C LYS A 85 -23.42 -48.00 -0.27
N GLU A 86 -22.62 -48.59 0.62
CA GLU A 86 -22.05 -47.86 1.76
C GLU A 86 -20.89 -46.94 1.30
N ASP A 87 -20.09 -47.37 0.33
CA ASP A 87 -19.09 -46.51 -0.33
C ASP A 87 -19.72 -45.31 -1.07
N LEU A 88 -20.85 -45.53 -1.75
CA LEU A 88 -21.61 -44.44 -2.38
C LEU A 88 -22.18 -43.47 -1.33
N LYS A 89 -22.66 -43.99 -0.20
CA LYS A 89 -23.21 -43.20 0.91
C LYS A 89 -22.13 -42.37 1.62
N THR A 90 -20.96 -42.96 1.89
CA THR A 90 -19.82 -42.22 2.46
C THR A 90 -19.28 -41.18 1.47
N SER A 91 -19.18 -41.52 0.18
CA SER A 91 -18.78 -40.56 -0.86
C SER A 91 -19.73 -39.35 -0.96
N LYS A 92 -21.05 -39.59 -0.97
CA LYS A 92 -22.06 -38.49 -0.92
C LYS A 92 -21.98 -37.65 0.35
N SER A 93 -21.60 -38.23 1.49
CA SER A 93 -21.40 -37.47 2.72
C SER A 93 -20.17 -36.55 2.63
N LYS A 94 -19.08 -37.01 2.00
CA LYS A 94 -17.88 -36.21 1.72
C LYS A 94 -18.16 -35.10 0.71
N GLU A 95 -18.83 -35.42 -0.39
CA GLU A 95 -19.29 -34.46 -1.41
C GLU A 95 -20.09 -33.31 -0.78
N LYS A 96 -21.07 -33.64 0.07
CA LYS A 96 -21.87 -32.64 0.80
C LYS A 96 -21.01 -31.79 1.75
N HIS A 97 -20.03 -32.39 2.42
CA HIS A 97 -19.11 -31.67 3.29
C HIS A 97 -18.25 -30.67 2.49
N TYR A 98 -17.59 -31.11 1.43
CA TYR A 98 -16.79 -30.24 0.57
C TYR A 98 -17.61 -29.15 -0.12
N SER A 99 -18.87 -29.42 -0.50
CA SER A 99 -19.79 -28.39 -1.00
C SER A 99 -20.02 -27.30 0.06
N SER A 100 -20.30 -27.68 1.31
CA SER A 100 -20.51 -26.73 2.40
C SER A 100 -19.26 -25.94 2.80
N GLU A 101 -18.08 -26.57 2.70
CA GLU A 101 -16.79 -25.92 2.92
C GLU A 101 -16.48 -24.93 1.80
N THR A 102 -16.75 -25.31 0.54
CA THR A 102 -16.59 -24.42 -0.63
C THR A 102 -17.50 -23.19 -0.51
N GLU A 103 -18.78 -23.36 -0.18
CA GLU A 103 -19.69 -22.23 0.07
C GLU A 103 -19.20 -21.29 1.19
N ASN A 104 -18.61 -21.85 2.26
CA ASN A 104 -18.07 -21.06 3.36
C ASN A 104 -16.82 -20.28 2.93
N LEU A 105 -15.90 -20.92 2.19
CA LEU A 105 -14.74 -20.26 1.61
C LEU A 105 -15.14 -19.16 0.62
N THR A 106 -16.14 -19.38 -0.25
CA THR A 106 -16.66 -18.33 -1.15
C THR A 106 -17.26 -17.13 -0.39
N LYS A 107 -17.96 -17.36 0.73
CA LYS A 107 -18.45 -16.28 1.60
C LYS A 107 -17.31 -15.48 2.23
N GLN A 108 -16.29 -16.17 2.74
CA GLN A 108 -15.10 -15.49 3.29
C GLN A 108 -14.35 -14.70 2.21
N LEU A 109 -14.23 -15.24 1.00
CA LEU A 109 -13.53 -14.58 -0.11
C LEU A 109 -14.26 -13.30 -0.54
N THR A 110 -15.59 -13.35 -0.69
CA THR A 110 -16.40 -12.16 -1.01
C THR A 110 -16.41 -11.13 0.13
N GLU A 111 -16.35 -11.54 1.40
CA GLU A 111 -16.17 -10.63 2.53
C GLU A 111 -14.78 -9.95 2.51
N LYS A 112 -13.71 -10.70 2.18
CA LYS A 112 -12.36 -10.14 2.01
C LYS A 112 -12.29 -9.18 0.82
N ASP A 113 -12.93 -9.48 -0.31
CA ASP A 113 -12.99 -8.58 -1.46
C ASP A 113 -13.71 -7.26 -1.13
N ASN A 114 -14.80 -7.32 -0.37
CA ASN A 114 -15.48 -6.12 0.13
C ASN A 114 -14.59 -5.27 1.03
N ILE A 115 -13.83 -5.90 1.94
CA ILE A 115 -12.83 -5.20 2.78
C ILE A 115 -11.72 -4.58 1.92
N ILE A 116 -11.19 -5.29 0.92
CA ILE A 116 -10.19 -4.78 -0.01
C ILE A 116 -10.73 -3.58 -0.81
N SER A 117 -11.99 -3.64 -1.25
CA SER A 117 -12.66 -2.54 -1.95
C SER A 117 -12.77 -1.28 -1.06
N ASN A 118 -13.19 -1.45 0.19
CA ASN A 118 -13.28 -0.35 1.15
C ASN A 118 -11.89 0.27 1.44
N LEU A 119 -10.87 -0.55 1.71
CA LEU A 119 -9.50 -0.10 1.94
C LEU A 119 -8.91 0.62 0.71
N ARG A 120 -9.23 0.19 -0.52
CA ARG A 120 -8.85 0.91 -1.74
C ARG A 120 -9.53 2.29 -1.82
N GLY A 121 -10.81 2.38 -1.46
CA GLY A 121 -11.54 3.65 -1.39
C GLY A 121 -10.97 4.62 -0.35
N GLU A 122 -10.59 4.12 0.83
CA GLU A 122 -9.92 4.90 1.87
C GLU A 122 -8.52 5.35 1.45
N LEU A 123 -7.73 4.47 0.83
CA LEU A 123 -6.43 4.80 0.27
C LEU A 123 -6.54 5.91 -0.78
N GLN A 124 -7.53 5.84 -1.68
CA GLN A 124 -7.75 6.85 -2.71
C GLN A 124 -8.13 8.22 -2.12
N LYS A 125 -8.96 8.25 -1.06
CA LYS A 125 -9.25 9.48 -0.29
C LYS A 125 -7.98 10.04 0.36
N SER A 126 -7.16 9.18 0.97
CA SER A 126 -5.91 9.58 1.63
C SER A 126 -4.89 10.14 0.63
N VAL A 127 -4.78 9.55 -0.57
CA VAL A 127 -3.96 10.09 -1.67
C VAL A 127 -4.42 11.48 -2.12
N LEU A 128 -5.74 11.72 -2.21
CA LEU A 128 -6.31 13.04 -2.51
C LEU A 128 -5.97 14.08 -1.42
N VAL A 129 -5.99 13.70 -0.14
CA VAL A 129 -5.59 14.55 0.98
C VAL A 129 -4.09 14.87 0.91
N ILE A 130 -3.24 13.86 0.70
CA ILE A 130 -1.79 14.02 0.57
C ILE A 130 -1.45 14.94 -0.62
N GLN A 131 -2.12 14.79 -1.76
CA GLN A 131 -1.92 15.65 -2.93
C GLN A 131 -2.34 17.10 -2.65
N THR A 132 -3.43 17.31 -1.91
CA THR A 132 -3.86 18.65 -1.47
C THR A 132 -2.84 19.28 -0.52
N GLN A 133 -2.35 18.53 0.46
CA GLN A 133 -1.31 18.98 1.39
C GLN A 133 0.01 19.29 0.67
N LYS A 134 0.42 18.46 -0.31
CA LYS A 134 1.60 18.68 -1.14
C LYS A 134 1.53 19.99 -1.91
N ASN A 135 0.36 20.32 -2.47
CA ASN A 135 0.15 21.60 -3.16
C ASN A 135 0.28 22.79 -2.18
N GLN A 136 -0.32 22.70 -0.98
CA GLN A 136 -0.19 23.73 0.06
C GLN A 136 1.25 23.90 0.57
N VAL A 137 2.03 22.82 0.67
CA VAL A 137 3.46 22.89 1.01
C VAL A 137 4.23 23.61 -0.09
N GLY A 138 4.04 23.26 -1.36
CA GLY A 138 4.71 23.93 -2.48
C GLY A 138 4.34 25.43 -2.61
N GLU A 139 3.13 25.82 -2.22
CA GLU A 139 2.75 27.24 -2.15
C GLU A 139 3.44 27.96 -0.97
N LYS A 140 3.50 27.33 0.21
CA LYS A 140 4.27 27.86 1.36
C LYS A 140 5.77 27.98 1.06
N GLU A 141 6.36 27.03 0.34
CA GLU A 141 7.77 27.08 -0.10
C GLU A 141 8.04 28.27 -1.03
N ARG A 142 7.11 28.59 -1.95
CA ARG A 142 7.19 29.79 -2.79
C ARG A 142 7.12 31.07 -1.97
N ILE A 143 6.20 31.15 -1.01
CA ILE A 143 6.08 32.31 -0.10
C ILE A 143 7.34 32.45 0.76
N ILE A 144 7.90 31.36 1.29
CA ILE A 144 9.16 31.37 2.04
C ILE A 144 10.31 31.90 1.16
N SER A 145 10.40 31.47 -0.09
CA SER A 145 11.41 31.94 -1.05
C SER A 145 11.28 33.46 -1.30
N GLN A 146 10.05 33.95 -1.54
CA GLN A 146 9.78 35.38 -1.70
C GLN A 146 10.13 36.20 -0.45
N LEU A 147 9.82 35.69 0.75
CA LEU A 147 10.17 36.33 2.02
C LEU A 147 11.68 36.34 2.27
N GLN A 148 12.41 35.28 1.88
CA GLN A 148 13.88 35.24 1.96
C GLN A 148 14.53 36.27 1.03
N ASP A 149 14.04 36.43 -0.20
CA ASP A 149 14.54 37.45 -1.12
C ASP A 149 14.17 38.87 -0.68
N GLY A 150 12.97 39.06 -0.11
CA GLY A 150 12.59 40.31 0.57
C GLY A 150 13.51 40.65 1.75
N ALA A 151 13.84 39.66 2.59
CA ALA A 151 14.78 39.83 3.70
C ALA A 151 16.21 40.16 3.22
N ARG A 152 16.66 39.55 2.11
CA ARG A 152 17.93 39.89 1.45
C ARG A 152 17.93 41.33 0.92
N GLN A 153 16.85 41.77 0.29
CA GLN A 153 16.71 43.17 -0.14
C GLN A 153 16.74 44.14 1.06
N ALA A 154 15.98 43.85 2.12
CA ALA A 154 15.98 44.66 3.35
C ALA A 154 17.38 44.73 3.98
N THR A 155 18.12 43.61 4.03
CA THR A 155 19.50 43.55 4.52
C THR A 155 20.45 44.40 3.65
N ASN A 156 20.29 44.37 2.32
CA ASN A 156 21.07 45.20 1.40
C ASN A 156 20.78 46.69 1.58
N VAL A 157 19.52 47.07 1.83
CA VAL A 157 19.12 48.45 2.14
C VAL A 157 19.67 48.89 3.49
N GLN A 158 19.57 48.06 4.53
CA GLN A 158 20.18 48.30 5.83
C GLN A 158 21.70 48.50 5.73
N ASN A 159 22.39 47.68 4.94
CA ASN A 159 23.83 47.81 4.69
C ASN A 159 24.20 49.11 3.96
N ARG A 160 23.34 49.63 3.08
CA ARG A 160 23.52 50.96 2.46
C ARG A 160 23.38 52.07 3.49
N TYR A 161 22.27 52.10 4.24
CA TYR A 161 22.06 53.10 5.29
C TYR A 161 23.12 53.04 6.39
N THR A 162 23.65 51.86 6.71
CA THR A 162 24.76 51.72 7.68
C THR A 162 26.03 52.40 7.17
N LYS A 163 26.36 52.26 5.87
CA LYS A 163 27.51 52.94 5.24
C LYS A 163 27.30 54.46 5.16
N GLU A 164 26.08 54.89 4.87
CA GLU A 164 25.70 56.31 4.83
C GLU A 164 25.81 56.96 6.22
N ILE A 165 25.30 56.29 7.27
CA ILE A 165 25.49 56.71 8.67
C ILE A 165 26.99 56.80 9.02
N GLN A 166 27.82 55.84 8.57
CA GLN A 166 29.27 55.88 8.80
C GLN A 166 29.96 57.05 8.07
N SER A 167 29.52 57.41 6.85
CA SER A 167 30.05 58.60 6.15
C SER A 167 29.64 59.88 6.88
N LEU A 168 28.36 60.03 7.23
CA LEU A 168 27.84 61.18 7.98
C LEU A 168 28.49 61.32 9.37
N GLN A 169 28.78 60.21 10.07
CA GLN A 169 29.53 60.23 11.32
C GLN A 169 30.98 60.71 11.13
N LYS A 170 31.62 60.34 10.01
CA LYS A 170 32.95 60.83 9.67
C LYS A 170 32.92 62.32 9.33
N GLU A 171 31.99 62.76 8.49
CA GLU A 171 31.80 64.17 8.14
C GLU A 171 31.52 65.04 9.38
N LEU A 172 30.71 64.54 10.32
CA LEU A 172 30.48 65.20 11.61
C LEU A 172 31.77 65.28 12.46
N SER A 173 32.58 64.22 12.48
CA SER A 173 33.86 64.20 13.18
C SER A 173 34.86 65.19 12.58
N ASP A 174 34.95 65.23 11.24
CA ASP A 174 35.84 66.14 10.51
C ASP A 174 35.37 67.61 10.69
N ALA A 175 34.06 67.86 10.69
CA ALA A 175 33.48 69.17 11.00
C ALA A 175 33.73 69.61 12.45
N ASN A 176 33.59 68.72 13.43
CA ASN A 176 33.90 69.02 14.84
C ASN A 176 35.40 69.31 15.03
N ALA A 177 36.29 68.57 14.36
CA ALA A 177 37.72 68.87 14.36
C ALA A 177 38.03 70.25 13.75
N HIS A 178 37.30 70.64 12.71
CA HIS A 178 37.42 71.98 12.12
C HIS A 178 36.88 73.08 13.05
N ILE A 179 35.79 72.83 13.78
CA ILE A 179 35.27 73.75 14.82
C ILE A 179 36.34 73.95 15.91
N TYR A 180 36.94 72.89 16.45
CA TYR A 180 38.01 73.03 17.45
C TYR A 180 39.24 73.80 16.93
N SER A 181 39.57 73.67 15.64
CA SER A 181 40.62 74.49 15.00
C SER A 181 40.24 75.97 14.96
N LEU A 182 39.00 76.28 14.55
CA LEU A 182 38.49 77.65 14.47
C LEU A 182 38.34 78.30 15.86
N GLU A 183 37.97 77.53 16.87
CA GLU A 183 37.93 77.98 18.27
C GLU A 183 39.33 78.31 18.79
N ALA A 184 40.34 77.49 18.47
CA ALA A 184 41.74 77.76 18.82
C ALA A 184 42.29 79.00 18.10
N ASP A 185 41.98 79.18 16.81
CA ASP A 185 42.36 80.38 16.05
C ASP A 185 41.64 81.64 16.55
N LEU A 186 40.36 81.53 16.93
CA LEU A 186 39.58 82.60 17.55
C LEU A 186 40.20 83.01 18.89
N GLU A 187 40.57 82.05 19.74
CA GLU A 187 41.16 82.34 21.04
C GLU A 187 42.56 82.96 20.92
N LYS A 188 43.35 82.51 19.95
CA LYS A 188 44.61 83.16 19.58
C LYS A 188 44.38 84.61 19.12
N SER A 189 43.36 84.85 18.28
CA SER A 189 43.01 86.21 17.83
C SER A 189 42.53 87.10 18.98
N LYS A 190 41.70 86.58 19.90
CA LYS A 190 41.32 87.26 21.15
C LYS A 190 42.55 87.61 22.01
N ALA A 191 43.58 86.77 22.05
CA ALA A 191 44.82 87.05 22.78
C ALA A 191 45.75 88.08 22.08
N GLU A 192 45.60 88.28 20.77
CA GLU A 192 46.34 89.27 19.99
C GLU A 192 45.68 90.66 20.02
N ILE A 193 44.34 90.76 20.14
CA ILE A 193 43.62 92.03 20.25
C ILE A 193 44.14 92.93 21.40
N PRO A 194 44.27 92.46 22.66
CA PRO A 194 44.82 93.26 23.77
C PRO A 194 46.27 93.71 23.55
N LYS A 195 47.05 92.96 22.76
CA LYS A 195 48.42 93.38 22.39
C LYS A 195 48.38 94.50 21.36
N ALA A 196 47.51 94.40 20.35
CA ALA A 196 47.28 95.46 19.38
C ALA A 196 46.73 96.73 20.05
N GLU A 197 45.77 96.61 20.98
CA GLU A 197 45.24 97.73 21.76
C GLU A 197 46.29 98.39 22.66
N ARG A 198 47.19 97.62 23.30
CA ARG A 198 48.31 98.16 24.08
C ARG A 198 49.28 98.92 23.17
N ASN A 199 49.70 98.32 22.06
CA ASN A 199 50.57 98.97 21.09
C ASN A 199 49.94 100.27 20.55
N LEU A 200 48.63 100.28 20.29
CA LEU A 200 47.91 101.45 19.78
C LEU A 200 47.77 102.55 20.85
N LYS A 201 47.54 102.19 22.12
CA LYS A 201 47.60 103.13 23.27
C LYS A 201 49.00 103.72 23.45
N GLU A 202 50.04 102.91 23.33
CA GLU A 202 51.44 103.34 23.44
C GLU A 202 51.83 104.28 22.28
N LEU A 203 51.42 103.95 21.04
CA LEU A 203 51.60 104.82 19.88
C LEU A 203 50.81 106.15 20.02
N THR A 204 49.62 106.09 20.63
CA THR A 204 48.81 107.29 20.93
C THR A 204 49.50 108.16 21.98
N HIS A 205 50.12 107.57 23.00
CA HIS A 205 50.88 108.31 24.01
C HIS A 205 52.12 108.97 23.41
N GLN A 206 52.89 108.23 22.59
CA GLN A 206 54.03 108.77 21.84
C GLN A 206 53.63 109.89 20.87
N TYR A 207 52.44 109.81 20.26
CA TYR A 207 51.89 110.88 19.42
C TYR A 207 51.55 112.13 20.24
N GLU A 208 50.94 111.96 21.42
CA GLU A 208 50.56 113.09 22.28
C GLU A 208 51.80 113.75 22.93
N ASP A 209 52.83 112.98 23.29
CA ASP A 209 54.14 113.46 23.73
C ASP A 209 54.87 114.21 22.59
N ALA A 210 54.84 113.68 21.37
CA ALA A 210 55.41 114.35 20.19
C ALA A 210 54.67 115.66 19.88
N LYS A 211 53.35 115.70 20.08
CA LYS A 211 52.52 116.89 19.94
C LYS A 211 52.82 117.94 21.00
N GLN A 212 52.97 117.57 22.28
CA GLN A 212 53.43 118.49 23.33
C GLN A 212 54.81 119.06 23.04
N ASN A 213 55.78 118.22 22.62
CA ASN A 213 57.10 118.69 22.20
C ASN A 213 57.03 119.68 21.02
N ASN A 214 56.08 119.48 20.09
CA ASN A 214 55.88 120.40 18.96
C ASN A 214 55.23 121.73 19.39
N GLU A 215 54.32 121.70 20.37
CA GLU A 215 53.78 122.92 21.03
C GLU A 215 54.86 123.69 21.81
N GLU A 216 55.77 122.99 22.50
CA GLU A 216 56.93 123.61 23.16
C GLU A 216 57.92 124.21 22.15
N LEU A 217 58.26 123.49 21.08
CA LEU A 217 59.10 124.02 19.99
C LEU A 217 58.49 125.25 19.33
N THR A 218 57.16 125.28 19.18
CA THR A 218 56.43 126.45 18.66
C THR A 218 56.56 127.65 19.60
N ARG A 219 56.39 127.46 20.92
CA ARG A 219 56.64 128.52 21.92
C ARG A 219 58.08 129.01 21.91
N LEU A 220 59.05 128.10 21.77
CA LEU A 220 60.48 128.42 21.75
C LEU A 220 60.88 129.16 20.47
N ALA A 221 60.20 128.89 19.34
CA ALA A 221 60.30 129.67 18.12
C ALA A 221 59.72 131.10 18.30
N ASP A 222 58.56 131.25 18.93
CA ASP A 222 57.96 132.56 19.23
C ASP A 222 58.82 133.41 20.18
N GLU A 223 59.45 132.81 21.19
CA GLU A 223 60.41 133.50 22.06
C GLU A 223 61.70 133.90 21.33
N ARG A 224 62.21 133.03 20.43
CA ARG A 224 63.34 133.39 19.56
C ARG A 224 62.99 134.52 18.59
N GLN A 225 61.77 134.54 18.04
CA GLN A 225 61.30 135.64 17.19
C GLN A 225 61.18 136.96 17.97
N LYS A 226 60.78 136.93 19.25
CA LYS A 226 60.80 138.11 20.14
C LYS A 226 62.23 138.61 20.42
N THR A 227 63.17 137.72 20.75
CA THR A 227 64.57 138.12 21.01
C THR A 227 65.28 138.64 19.76
N ILE A 228 64.99 138.10 18.57
CA ILE A 228 65.43 138.68 17.28
C ILE A 228 64.91 140.12 17.13
N ASN A 229 63.60 140.33 17.33
CA ASN A 229 62.98 141.66 17.23
C ASN A 229 63.51 142.67 18.27
N GLU A 230 63.94 142.23 19.46
CA GLU A 230 64.54 143.09 20.49
C GLU A 230 66.01 143.44 20.20
N LEU A 231 66.81 142.49 19.70
CA LEU A 231 68.20 142.75 19.29
C LEU A 231 68.25 143.71 18.10
N GLN A 232 67.29 143.60 17.17
CA GLN A 232 67.16 144.51 16.02
C GLN A 232 66.71 145.93 16.40
N ARG A 233 66.15 146.13 17.62
CA ARG A 233 65.78 147.45 18.16
C ARG A 233 66.88 148.09 19.02
N LYS A 234 67.74 147.29 19.66
CA LYS A 234 68.84 147.77 20.51
C LYS A 234 70.06 148.30 19.73
N LEU A 235 70.14 148.03 18.43
CA LEU A 235 71.29 148.40 17.59
C LEU A 235 71.29 149.87 17.10
N ASN A 236 70.20 150.63 17.25
CA ASN A 236 69.99 151.88 16.50
C ASN A 236 69.80 153.18 17.34
N LYS A 237 70.11 153.21 18.64
CA LYS A 237 70.07 154.45 19.46
C LYS A 237 71.13 154.54 20.59
N ILE A 238 72.26 155.21 20.30
CA ILE A 238 72.75 156.46 20.96
C ILE A 238 72.92 156.37 22.50
N GLU A 239 74.07 156.55 23.19
CA GLU A 239 75.34 157.27 22.94
C GLU A 239 75.18 158.80 22.66
N PRO A 240 75.40 159.76 23.60
CA PRO A 240 75.90 159.67 24.99
C PRO A 240 75.23 160.60 26.08
N GLN A 241 75.56 160.40 27.38
CA GLN A 241 75.57 161.33 28.56
C GLN A 241 75.57 160.46 29.85
N PHE A 242 76.64 160.26 30.63
CA PHE A 242 77.43 161.19 31.48
C PHE A 242 76.59 161.89 32.58
N ALA A 243 76.87 161.85 33.89
CA ALA A 243 77.73 161.01 34.77
C ALA A 243 77.39 161.34 36.25
N SER A 244 78.10 160.73 37.22
CA SER A 244 78.21 161.16 38.64
C SER A 244 76.94 160.99 39.51
N ASN A 245 76.94 160.08 40.51
CA ASN A 245 77.33 160.33 41.91
C ASN A 245 76.66 161.59 42.52
N GLN A 246 76.08 161.56 43.73
CA GLN A 246 76.74 160.97 44.90
C GLN A 246 75.77 160.56 46.02
N ARG A 247 76.23 159.57 46.77
CA ARG A 247 75.91 159.25 48.17
C ARG A 247 75.78 160.53 49.03
N GLU A 248 74.70 160.63 49.81
CA GLU A 248 74.66 161.04 51.23
C GLU A 248 73.22 161.34 51.68
N LEU A 249 72.49 160.32 52.13
CA LEU A 249 71.39 160.49 53.11
C LEU A 249 71.16 159.14 53.84
N SER A 250 72.20 158.71 54.56
CA SER A 250 72.29 157.39 55.19
C SER A 250 71.34 157.23 56.39
N ASP A 251 70.99 158.32 57.07
CA ASP A 251 70.69 158.26 58.51
C ASP A 251 69.20 158.39 58.88
N VAL A 252 68.31 158.53 57.89
CA VAL A 252 66.84 158.47 58.11
C VAL A 252 66.31 157.02 57.97
N LYS A 253 67.22 156.03 58.00
CA LYS A 253 66.95 154.64 57.58
C LYS A 253 66.57 153.69 58.71
N GLU A 254 66.60 154.12 59.98
CA GLU A 254 66.42 153.20 61.13
C GLU A 254 65.06 153.29 61.84
N GLU A 255 64.38 154.44 61.85
CA GLU A 255 63.16 154.59 62.68
C GLU A 255 61.86 154.18 61.96
N LEU A 256 61.81 154.26 60.62
CA LEU A 256 60.62 153.89 59.83
C LEU A 256 60.43 152.36 59.68
N ASN A 257 61.49 151.57 59.82
CA ASN A 257 61.42 150.12 59.54
C ASN A 257 60.71 149.32 60.65
N ARG A 258 60.80 149.74 61.92
CA ARG A 258 60.19 149.01 63.05
C ARG A 258 58.65 148.95 63.03
N LEU A 259 57.97 149.88 62.35
CA LEU A 259 56.51 149.86 62.18
C LEU A 259 56.03 149.08 60.94
N LYS A 260 56.96 148.60 60.09
CA LYS A 260 56.62 147.90 58.85
C LYS A 260 56.55 146.39 59.03
N ASP A 261 57.40 145.83 59.88
CA ASP A 261 57.53 144.38 60.08
C ASP A 261 56.32 143.78 60.84
N ASP A 262 55.82 144.46 61.87
CA ASP A 262 54.64 144.04 62.67
C ASP A 262 53.33 143.93 61.84
N ASN A 263 53.30 144.56 60.66
CA ASN A 263 52.18 144.52 59.73
C ASN A 263 52.33 143.44 58.63
N ILE A 264 53.57 142.96 58.39
CA ILE A 264 53.84 141.85 57.45
C ILE A 264 53.52 140.50 58.11
N GLU A 265 53.85 140.33 59.39
CA GLU A 265 53.57 139.08 60.12
C GLU A 265 52.07 138.79 60.24
N LYS A 266 51.26 139.83 60.52
CA LYS A 266 49.79 139.77 60.54
C LYS A 266 49.18 139.48 59.16
N LYS A 267 49.85 139.85 58.07
CA LYS A 267 49.41 139.52 56.70
C LYS A 267 49.66 138.04 56.38
N HIS A 268 50.81 137.49 56.74
CA HIS A 268 51.13 136.08 56.49
C HIS A 268 50.24 135.10 57.29
N THR A 269 49.83 135.45 58.52
CA THR A 269 48.85 134.65 59.27
C THR A 269 47.48 134.60 58.58
N ILE A 270 47.03 135.71 58.00
CA ILE A 270 45.76 135.78 57.24
C ILE A 270 45.84 134.96 55.94
N GLU A 271 46.99 134.94 55.26
CA GLU A 271 47.19 134.15 54.04
C GLU A 271 47.27 132.64 54.32
N SER A 272 47.91 132.22 55.42
CA SER A 272 47.90 130.82 55.88
C SER A 272 46.47 130.32 56.15
N LEU A 273 45.71 131.07 56.95
CA LEU A 273 44.33 130.70 57.31
C LEU A 273 43.40 130.64 56.08
N LYS A 274 43.64 131.43 55.03
CA LYS A 274 42.92 131.32 53.74
C LYS A 274 43.27 130.03 52.99
N HIS A 275 44.53 129.60 53.02
CA HIS A 275 44.93 128.34 52.38
C HIS A 275 44.32 127.13 53.09
N ASP A 276 44.34 127.12 54.42
CA ASP A 276 43.71 126.06 55.24
C ASP A 276 42.19 126.00 55.01
N LEU A 277 41.52 127.15 54.92
CA LEU A 277 40.09 127.22 54.60
C LEU A 277 39.77 126.68 53.18
N SER A 278 40.69 126.85 52.23
CA SER A 278 40.56 126.29 50.87
C SER A 278 40.76 124.77 50.84
N ASN A 279 41.76 124.26 51.57
CA ASN A 279 41.99 122.82 51.71
C ASN A 279 40.82 122.13 52.41
N ASN A 280 40.29 122.74 53.49
CA ASN A 280 39.12 122.21 54.18
C ASN A 280 37.87 122.19 53.29
N LYS A 281 37.66 123.16 52.40
CA LYS A 281 36.59 123.10 51.39
C LYS A 281 36.77 121.94 50.40
N GLN A 282 37.98 121.68 49.91
CA GLN A 282 38.22 120.52 49.04
C GLN A 282 38.03 119.18 49.76
N ILE A 283 38.38 119.10 51.05
CA ILE A 283 38.13 117.90 51.87
C ILE A 283 36.62 117.69 52.05
N ILE A 284 35.85 118.74 52.34
CA ILE A 284 34.38 118.66 52.47
C ILE A 284 33.75 118.15 51.16
N SER A 285 34.09 118.71 49.99
CA SER A 285 33.52 118.24 48.72
C SER A 285 33.91 116.79 48.37
N ARG A 286 35.10 116.32 48.77
CA ARG A 286 35.47 114.89 48.63
C ARG A 286 34.69 113.99 49.58
N LEU A 287 34.41 114.45 50.80
CA LEU A 287 33.57 113.72 51.76
C LEU A 287 32.11 113.65 51.29
N GLU A 288 31.56 114.73 50.74
CA GLU A 288 30.23 114.74 50.12
C GLU A 288 30.14 113.79 48.92
N GLN A 289 31.17 113.77 48.05
CA GLN A 289 31.25 112.82 46.93
C GLN A 289 31.28 111.36 47.41
N THR A 290 32.16 111.03 48.36
CA THR A 290 32.25 109.65 48.90
C THR A 290 30.98 109.24 49.66
N GLN A 291 30.27 110.18 50.29
CA GLN A 291 28.96 109.92 50.89
C GLN A 291 27.90 109.60 49.83
N ALA A 292 27.89 110.29 48.68
CA ALA A 292 27.00 110.00 47.56
C ALA A 292 27.30 108.63 46.93
N GLU A 293 28.58 108.32 46.70
CA GLU A 293 29.04 107.01 46.18
C GLU A 293 28.69 105.85 47.13
N SER A 294 28.89 106.04 48.44
CA SER A 294 28.50 105.05 49.46
C SER A 294 26.98 104.82 49.49
N LYS A 295 26.18 105.89 49.36
CA LYS A 295 24.71 105.79 49.30
C LYS A 295 24.23 105.06 48.03
N ALA A 296 24.89 105.28 46.90
CA ALA A 296 24.62 104.55 45.66
C ALA A 296 24.96 103.04 45.78
N MET A 297 26.11 102.70 46.38
CA MET A 297 26.47 101.31 46.68
C MET A 297 25.48 100.63 47.63
N LEU A 298 25.02 101.30 48.68
CA LEU A 298 24.02 100.76 49.59
C LEU A 298 22.68 100.48 48.89
N SER A 299 22.25 101.35 47.97
CA SER A 299 21.06 101.12 47.14
C SER A 299 21.22 99.87 46.27
N LYS A 300 22.38 99.72 45.60
CA LYS A 300 22.66 98.58 44.72
C LYS A 300 22.76 97.26 45.49
N ASN A 301 23.33 97.29 46.69
CA ASN A 301 23.38 96.11 47.56
C ASN A 301 21.98 95.70 48.05
N ALA A 302 21.06 96.64 48.27
CA ALA A 302 19.67 96.32 48.63
C ALA A 302 18.90 95.64 47.48
N GLU A 303 19.14 96.04 46.23
CA GLU A 303 18.59 95.35 45.05
C GLU A 303 19.13 93.91 44.93
N ILE A 304 20.44 93.72 45.06
CA ILE A 304 21.08 92.39 45.02
C ILE A 304 20.52 91.46 46.12
N ILE A 305 20.32 91.98 47.35
CA ILE A 305 19.71 91.20 48.44
C ILE A 305 18.28 90.76 48.07
N SER A 306 17.48 91.64 47.46
CA SER A 306 16.11 91.31 47.04
C SER A 306 16.05 90.26 45.93
N GLU A 307 17.04 90.22 45.03
CA GLU A 307 17.14 89.16 44.00
C GLU A 307 17.57 87.82 44.61
N LEU A 308 18.56 87.83 45.51
CA LEU A 308 19.00 86.62 46.22
C LEU A 308 17.90 86.01 47.11
N GLU A 309 17.03 86.83 47.71
CA GLU A 309 15.87 86.33 48.47
C GLU A 309 14.84 85.62 47.56
N LYS A 310 14.56 86.17 46.37
CA LYS A 310 13.68 85.51 45.38
C LYS A 310 14.27 84.20 44.86
N GLU A 311 15.58 84.17 44.62
CA GLU A 311 16.28 82.98 44.13
C GLU A 311 16.34 81.87 45.18
N LYS A 312 16.56 82.23 46.46
CA LYS A 312 16.43 81.32 47.60
C LYS A 312 15.03 80.69 47.68
N ASP A 313 13.97 81.49 47.58
CA ASP A 313 12.59 80.97 47.63
C ASP A 313 12.28 80.05 46.45
N LYS A 314 12.79 80.36 45.25
CA LYS A 314 12.69 79.50 44.07
C LYS A 314 13.36 78.13 44.32
N HIS A 315 14.62 78.13 44.76
CA HIS A 315 15.34 76.88 45.05
C HIS A 315 14.74 76.08 46.21
N GLN A 316 14.14 76.75 47.21
CA GLN A 316 13.45 76.09 48.31
C GLN A 316 12.19 75.35 47.84
N ASN A 317 11.47 75.89 46.84
CA ASN A 317 10.35 75.21 46.20
C ASN A 317 10.81 74.05 45.30
N GLU A 318 11.85 74.24 44.49
CA GLU A 318 12.45 73.18 43.65
C GLU A 318 12.92 71.99 44.51
N ALA A 319 13.56 72.24 45.65
CA ALA A 319 13.96 71.21 46.61
C ALA A 319 12.76 70.42 47.19
N TYR A 320 11.61 71.08 47.37
CA TYR A 320 10.38 70.44 47.85
C TYR A 320 9.79 69.48 46.80
N ASP A 321 9.78 69.90 45.54
CA ASP A 321 9.31 69.07 44.42
C ASP A 321 10.24 67.89 44.14
N ILE A 322 11.57 68.09 44.16
CA ILE A 322 12.55 67.00 44.05
C ILE A 322 12.35 65.97 45.17
N LYS A 323 12.10 66.41 46.41
CA LYS A 323 11.82 65.55 47.56
C LYS A 323 10.50 64.76 47.40
N SER A 324 9.49 65.36 46.76
CA SER A 324 8.23 64.70 46.40
C SER A 324 8.43 63.63 45.32
N GLN A 325 9.18 63.94 44.26
CA GLN A 325 9.53 63.00 43.19
C GLN A 325 10.38 61.82 43.71
N MET A 326 11.38 62.09 44.55
CA MET A 326 12.19 61.05 45.22
C MET A 326 11.34 60.06 46.01
N LYS A 327 10.32 60.51 46.75
CA LYS A 327 9.39 59.60 47.43
C LYS A 327 8.64 58.70 46.45
N LYS A 328 8.11 59.25 45.36
CA LYS A 328 7.40 58.48 44.32
C LYS A 328 8.30 57.42 43.70
N PHE A 329 9.50 57.79 43.27
CA PHE A 329 10.48 56.85 42.72
C PHE A 329 10.90 55.77 43.73
N THR A 330 11.00 56.10 45.03
CA THR A 330 11.31 55.11 46.06
C THR A 330 10.20 54.05 46.18
N THR A 331 8.93 54.46 46.20
CA THR A 331 7.79 53.51 46.19
C THR A 331 7.68 52.71 44.89
N GLU A 332 8.03 53.32 43.75
CA GLU A 332 8.00 52.66 42.44
C GLU A 332 9.13 51.62 42.31
N ASN A 333 10.34 51.92 42.80
CA ASN A 333 11.43 50.95 42.88
C ASN A 333 11.05 49.73 43.72
N ALA A 334 10.47 49.93 44.92
CA ALA A 334 10.04 48.82 45.78
C ALA A 334 8.97 47.93 45.11
N ARG A 335 8.07 48.52 44.30
CA ARG A 335 7.10 47.78 43.49
C ARG A 335 7.77 47.00 42.35
N MET A 336 8.73 47.62 41.67
CA MET A 336 9.53 47.00 40.60
C MET A 336 10.37 45.83 41.13
N GLU A 337 11.00 45.96 42.29
CA GLU A 337 11.76 44.88 42.94
C GLU A 337 10.88 43.68 43.28
N LYS A 338 9.66 43.91 43.79
CA LYS A 338 8.68 42.83 44.01
C LYS A 338 8.31 42.12 42.71
N GLN A 339 8.04 42.87 41.64
CA GLN A 339 7.68 42.31 40.34
C GLN A 339 8.86 41.56 39.68
N VAL A 340 10.10 42.04 39.87
CA VAL A 340 11.31 41.31 39.44
C VAL A 340 11.40 39.97 40.16
N LYS A 341 11.17 39.93 41.47
CA LYS A 341 11.19 38.69 42.25
C LYS A 341 10.11 37.69 41.78
N GLU A 342 8.87 38.15 41.60
CA GLU A 342 7.78 37.32 41.07
C GLU A 342 8.11 36.76 39.66
N ASN A 343 8.77 37.55 38.82
CA ASN A 343 9.26 37.09 37.51
C ASN A 343 10.42 36.08 37.62
N THR A 344 11.32 36.23 38.59
CA THR A 344 12.40 35.25 38.84
C THR A 344 11.82 33.90 39.25
N ASP A 345 10.88 33.88 40.20
CA ASP A 345 10.21 32.65 40.64
C ASP A 345 9.45 31.95 39.48
N LEU A 346 8.89 32.73 38.54
CA LEU A 346 8.24 32.22 37.33
C LEU A 346 9.25 31.63 36.33
N ILE A 347 10.41 32.25 36.15
CA ILE A 347 11.49 31.75 35.29
C ILE A 347 12.08 30.44 35.83
N GLU A 348 12.22 30.30 37.14
CA GLU A 348 12.67 29.04 37.75
C GLU A 348 11.66 27.91 37.50
N LYS A 349 10.36 28.16 37.69
CA LYS A 349 9.30 27.19 37.36
C LYS A 349 9.29 26.80 35.88
N GLN A 350 9.41 27.76 34.97
CA GLN A 350 9.49 27.49 33.53
C GLN A 350 10.74 26.69 33.16
N SER A 351 11.88 26.98 33.80
CA SER A 351 13.14 26.25 33.59
C SER A 351 13.04 24.80 34.04
N ALA A 352 12.43 24.54 35.20
CA ALA A 352 12.14 23.18 35.68
C ALA A 352 11.20 22.42 34.73
N GLN A 353 10.16 23.08 34.22
CA GLN A 353 9.22 22.49 33.26
C GLN A 353 9.88 22.17 31.91
N ILE A 354 10.75 23.05 31.40
CA ILE A 354 11.55 22.81 30.19
C ILE A 354 12.48 21.60 30.39
N GLN A 355 13.10 21.46 31.57
CA GLN A 355 13.95 20.31 31.87
C GLN A 355 13.14 19.00 31.89
N GLN A 356 11.96 18.98 32.52
CA GLN A 356 11.07 17.81 32.48
C GLN A 356 10.68 17.44 31.03
N GLN A 357 10.28 18.41 30.20
CA GLN A 357 9.93 18.17 28.79
C GLN A 357 11.12 17.70 27.94
N LYS A 358 12.34 18.08 28.32
CA LYS A 358 13.57 17.59 27.68
C LYS A 358 13.82 16.12 28.02
N ASP A 359 13.67 15.74 29.29
CA ASP A 359 13.83 14.36 29.76
C ASP A 359 12.74 13.44 29.17
N GLU A 360 11.50 13.92 29.04
CA GLU A 360 10.42 13.23 28.29
C GLU A 360 10.76 13.06 26.80
N ASN A 361 11.30 14.10 26.14
CA ASN A 361 11.73 14.01 24.74
C ASN A 361 12.86 12.99 24.52
N ASP A 362 13.82 12.91 25.44
CA ASP A 362 14.93 11.96 25.32
C ASP A 362 14.45 10.51 25.57
N ASN A 363 13.50 10.30 26.49
CA ASN A 363 12.80 9.02 26.64
C ASN A 363 11.98 8.62 25.40
N LEU A 364 11.33 9.59 24.74
CA LEU A 364 10.62 9.36 23.47
C LEU A 364 11.56 9.02 22.33
N LYS A 365 12.73 9.68 22.21
CA LYS A 365 13.78 9.32 21.23
C LYS A 365 14.30 7.90 21.44
N GLU A 366 14.55 7.52 22.69
CA GLU A 366 15.01 6.16 23.04
C GLU A 366 13.95 5.09 22.69
N SER A 367 12.66 5.42 22.91
CA SER A 367 11.53 4.57 22.52
C SER A 367 11.39 4.48 21.00
N LEU A 368 11.54 5.59 20.28
CA LEU A 368 11.55 5.65 18.82
C LEU A 368 12.69 4.81 18.24
N ARG A 369 13.89 4.88 18.84
CA ARG A 369 15.06 4.09 18.43
C ARG A 369 14.82 2.59 18.60
N LYS A 370 14.20 2.17 19.71
CA LYS A 370 13.78 0.77 19.93
C LYS A 370 12.73 0.31 18.91
N ALA A 371 11.75 1.14 18.60
CA ALA A 371 10.76 0.86 17.57
C ALA A 371 11.41 0.73 16.18
N ASN A 372 12.32 1.64 15.82
CA ASN A 372 13.00 1.64 14.53
C ASN A 372 13.88 0.39 14.35
N ASN A 373 14.65 0.01 15.38
CA ASN A 373 15.42 -1.25 15.38
C ASN A 373 14.50 -2.47 15.17
N ARG A 374 13.30 -2.46 15.77
CA ARG A 374 12.30 -3.53 15.61
C ARG A 374 11.68 -3.54 14.21
N CYS A 375 11.48 -2.39 13.58
CA CYS A 375 11.09 -2.32 12.16
C CYS A 375 12.17 -2.96 11.26
N SER A 376 13.44 -2.58 11.42
CA SER A 376 14.53 -3.19 10.63
C SER A 376 14.69 -4.70 10.87
N GLN A 377 14.42 -5.18 12.09
CA GLN A 377 14.35 -6.62 12.39
C GLN A 377 13.22 -7.29 11.59
N LEU A 378 12.02 -6.70 11.60
CA LEU A 378 10.85 -7.20 10.87
C LEU A 378 11.03 -7.14 9.35
N GLU A 379 11.69 -6.11 8.81
CA GLU A 379 12.06 -6.02 7.40
C GLU A 379 13.00 -7.16 6.99
N SER A 380 13.98 -7.50 7.84
CA SER A 380 14.87 -8.64 7.62
C SER A 380 14.14 -9.99 7.68
N ASP A 381 13.21 -10.17 8.63
CA ASP A 381 12.36 -11.36 8.69
C ASP A 381 11.42 -11.46 7.48
N ILE A 382 10.85 -10.35 7.00
CA ILE A 382 10.03 -10.30 5.78
C ILE A 382 10.86 -10.69 4.55
N GLN A 383 12.09 -10.18 4.41
CA GLN A 383 12.99 -10.58 3.32
C GLN A 383 13.30 -12.08 3.38
N ARG A 384 13.57 -12.64 4.57
CA ARG A 384 13.81 -14.08 4.72
C ARG A 384 12.57 -14.90 4.33
N ILE A 385 11.39 -14.53 4.84
CA ILE A 385 10.12 -15.19 4.51
C ILE A 385 9.80 -15.09 3.01
N SER A 386 10.08 -13.96 2.36
CA SER A 386 9.94 -13.83 0.89
C SER A 386 10.86 -14.81 0.16
N THR A 387 12.12 -14.92 0.59
CA THR A 387 13.10 -15.84 0.00
C THR A 387 12.67 -17.31 0.18
N ASP A 388 12.17 -17.65 1.38
CA ASP A 388 11.63 -18.98 1.68
C ASP A 388 10.35 -19.29 0.84
N LEU A 389 9.51 -18.29 0.60
CA LEU A 389 8.32 -18.37 -0.24
C LEU A 389 8.68 -18.59 -1.72
N ASP A 390 9.67 -17.86 -2.24
CA ASP A 390 10.16 -18.03 -3.61
C ASP A 390 10.79 -19.43 -3.82
N LEU A 391 11.53 -19.92 -2.81
CA LEU A 391 12.02 -21.31 -2.77
C LEU A 391 10.89 -22.35 -2.71
N ALA A 392 9.79 -22.06 -2.01
CA ALA A 392 8.62 -22.92 -1.96
C ALA A 392 7.86 -22.92 -3.30
N ASN A 393 7.67 -21.75 -3.91
CA ASN A 393 7.04 -21.58 -5.23
C ASN A 393 7.83 -22.31 -6.32
N SER A 394 9.16 -22.17 -6.34
CA SER A 394 10.03 -22.91 -7.26
C SER A 394 9.90 -24.43 -7.10
N LYS A 395 9.76 -24.95 -5.87
CA LYS A 395 9.46 -26.37 -5.64
C LYS A 395 8.07 -26.77 -6.11
N VAL A 396 7.06 -25.92 -5.95
CA VAL A 396 5.69 -26.15 -6.46
C VAL A 396 5.69 -26.22 -7.99
N GLU A 397 6.39 -25.31 -8.68
CA GLU A 397 6.58 -25.39 -10.14
C GLU A 397 7.27 -26.69 -10.57
N ASP A 398 8.33 -27.11 -9.86
CA ASP A 398 9.00 -28.39 -10.12
C ASP A 398 8.08 -29.61 -9.90
N TYR A 399 7.19 -29.56 -8.89
CA TYR A 399 6.17 -30.59 -8.69
C TYR A 399 5.11 -30.58 -9.78
N GLN A 400 4.64 -29.41 -10.24
CA GLN A 400 3.71 -29.29 -11.37
C GLN A 400 4.32 -29.84 -12.66
N ARG A 401 5.57 -29.46 -12.99
CA ARG A 401 6.28 -30.01 -14.16
C ARG A 401 6.43 -31.53 -14.08
N ARG A 402 6.67 -32.09 -12.88
CA ARG A 402 6.70 -33.56 -12.68
C ARG A 402 5.32 -34.19 -12.82
N GLN A 403 4.26 -33.52 -12.41
CA GLN A 403 2.87 -33.97 -12.58
C GLN A 403 2.49 -34.00 -14.07
N GLU A 404 2.75 -32.93 -14.82
CA GLU A 404 2.56 -32.87 -16.28
C GLU A 404 3.38 -33.95 -17.01
N GLN A 405 4.62 -34.20 -16.59
CA GLN A 405 5.45 -35.30 -17.11
C GLN A 405 4.92 -36.70 -16.75
N GLN A 406 4.14 -36.85 -15.68
CA GLN A 406 3.44 -38.12 -15.39
C GLN A 406 2.14 -38.22 -16.17
N GLU A 407 1.34 -37.15 -16.28
CA GLU A 407 0.11 -37.15 -17.08
C GLU A 407 0.39 -37.44 -18.56
N THR A 408 1.44 -36.85 -19.14
CA THR A 408 1.88 -37.15 -20.52
C THR A 408 2.37 -38.60 -20.70
N LYS A 409 2.97 -39.21 -19.67
CA LYS A 409 3.28 -40.65 -19.66
C LYS A 409 2.01 -41.51 -19.54
N PHE A 410 1.05 -41.09 -18.71
CA PHE A 410 -0.23 -41.78 -18.57
C PHE A 410 -1.09 -41.68 -19.84
N THR A 411 -1.08 -40.57 -20.58
CA THR A 411 -1.76 -40.47 -21.88
C THR A 411 -1.07 -41.35 -22.93
N SER A 412 0.27 -41.31 -23.05
CA SER A 412 1.02 -42.22 -23.94
C SER A 412 0.71 -43.69 -23.64
N ALA A 413 0.81 -44.11 -22.37
CA ALA A 413 0.50 -45.49 -21.96
C ALA A 413 -0.98 -45.85 -22.14
N ARG A 414 -1.90 -44.89 -22.02
CA ARG A 414 -3.33 -45.07 -22.31
C ARG A 414 -3.58 -45.26 -23.80
N ASP A 415 -2.86 -44.53 -24.65
CA ASP A 415 -3.00 -44.62 -26.11
C ASP A 415 -2.34 -45.88 -26.66
N GLU A 416 -1.18 -46.29 -26.14
CA GLU A 416 -0.59 -47.62 -26.38
C GLU A 416 -1.55 -48.75 -25.95
N ASN A 417 -2.20 -48.63 -24.79
CA ASN A 417 -3.21 -49.59 -24.32
C ASN A 417 -4.47 -49.57 -25.22
N ASN A 418 -4.88 -48.40 -25.71
CA ASN A 418 -5.98 -48.29 -26.69
C ASN A 418 -5.62 -48.94 -28.02
N GLU A 419 -4.37 -48.81 -28.49
CA GLU A 419 -3.87 -49.46 -29.70
C GLU A 419 -3.73 -50.97 -29.52
N MET A 420 -3.21 -51.44 -28.38
CA MET A 420 -3.21 -52.86 -28.02
C MET A 420 -4.64 -53.42 -27.95
N LYS A 421 -5.61 -52.67 -27.42
CA LYS A 421 -7.05 -53.03 -27.44
C LYS A 421 -7.69 -52.98 -28.83
N ARG A 422 -7.09 -52.32 -29.82
CA ARG A 422 -7.47 -52.44 -31.25
C ARG A 422 -6.88 -53.72 -31.81
N LYS A 423 -5.55 -53.91 -31.72
CA LYS A 423 -4.85 -55.13 -32.16
C LYS A 423 -5.45 -56.42 -31.59
N ILE A 424 -5.84 -56.43 -30.30
CA ILE A 424 -6.55 -57.58 -29.69
C ILE A 424 -7.93 -57.80 -30.34
N ARG A 425 -8.68 -56.74 -30.66
CA ARG A 425 -9.98 -56.83 -31.34
C ARG A 425 -9.84 -57.34 -32.77
N ASP A 426 -8.82 -56.86 -33.47
CA ASP A 426 -8.53 -57.25 -34.86
C ASP A 426 -8.10 -58.72 -34.89
N LEU A 427 -7.16 -59.13 -34.04
CA LEU A 427 -6.76 -60.54 -33.85
C LEU A 427 -7.93 -61.43 -33.38
N THR A 428 -8.83 -60.94 -32.53
CA THR A 428 -10.04 -61.68 -32.13
C THR A 428 -11.01 -61.86 -33.30
N SER A 429 -11.03 -60.91 -34.24
CA SER A 429 -11.87 -60.96 -35.44
C SER A 429 -11.27 -61.91 -36.47
N GLU A 430 -9.96 -61.86 -36.71
CA GLU A 430 -9.23 -62.84 -37.52
C GLU A 430 -9.34 -64.26 -36.95
N LEU A 431 -9.26 -64.41 -35.62
CA LEU A 431 -9.42 -65.71 -34.97
C LEU A 431 -10.82 -66.27 -35.25
N LYS A 432 -11.88 -65.47 -35.06
CA LYS A 432 -13.26 -65.86 -35.37
C LYS A 432 -13.47 -66.19 -36.85
N GLU A 433 -12.83 -65.47 -37.76
CA GLU A 433 -12.89 -65.76 -39.19
C GLU A 433 -12.20 -67.10 -39.52
N LYS A 434 -11.07 -67.40 -38.86
CA LYS A 434 -10.39 -68.71 -38.96
C LYS A 434 -11.20 -69.83 -38.31
N GLU A 435 -11.81 -69.60 -37.16
CA GLU A 435 -12.72 -70.54 -36.50
C GLU A 435 -13.92 -70.86 -37.39
N LEU A 436 -14.50 -69.86 -38.06
CA LEU A 436 -15.59 -70.05 -39.03
C LEU A 436 -15.11 -70.89 -40.23
N LYS A 437 -13.99 -70.52 -40.86
CA LYS A 437 -13.40 -71.29 -41.98
C LYS A 437 -13.02 -72.72 -41.59
N HIS A 438 -12.56 -72.94 -40.36
CA HIS A 438 -12.32 -74.29 -39.83
C HIS A 438 -13.63 -75.04 -39.58
N SER A 439 -14.68 -74.38 -39.11
CA SER A 439 -16.02 -74.98 -38.95
C SER A 439 -16.61 -75.39 -40.30
N ASP A 440 -16.49 -74.56 -41.31
CA ASP A 440 -16.92 -74.85 -42.68
C ASP A 440 -16.11 -76.03 -43.26
N ALA A 441 -14.78 -76.02 -43.12
CA ALA A 441 -13.92 -77.12 -43.53
C ALA A 441 -14.20 -78.44 -42.78
N ILE A 442 -14.57 -78.39 -41.49
CA ILE A 442 -15.01 -79.56 -40.72
C ILE A 442 -16.35 -80.08 -41.26
N SER A 443 -17.31 -79.19 -41.57
CA SER A 443 -18.59 -79.57 -42.20
C SER A 443 -18.37 -80.24 -43.57
N ASP A 444 -17.46 -79.71 -44.38
CA ASP A 444 -17.09 -80.30 -45.68
C ASP A 444 -16.43 -81.66 -45.51
N LEU A 445 -15.49 -81.81 -44.57
CA LEU A 445 -14.86 -83.10 -44.22
C LEU A 445 -15.87 -84.11 -43.66
N GLU A 446 -16.85 -83.69 -42.87
CA GLU A 446 -17.96 -84.54 -42.42
C GLU A 446 -18.88 -84.94 -43.58
N SER A 447 -19.04 -84.10 -44.60
CA SER A 447 -19.76 -84.47 -45.83
C SER A 447 -18.98 -85.52 -46.65
N GLN A 448 -17.66 -85.36 -46.78
CA GLN A 448 -16.79 -86.34 -47.43
C GLN A 448 -16.76 -87.67 -46.67
N ASN A 449 -16.68 -87.64 -45.34
CA ASN A 449 -16.73 -88.85 -44.51
C ASN A 449 -18.07 -89.59 -44.67
N ARG A 450 -19.21 -88.87 -44.74
CA ARG A 450 -20.52 -89.50 -45.03
C ARG A 450 -20.55 -90.16 -46.41
N ASN A 451 -19.96 -89.52 -47.42
CA ASN A 451 -19.86 -90.10 -48.76
C ASN A 451 -18.96 -91.35 -48.78
N LEU A 452 -17.78 -91.29 -48.15
CA LEU A 452 -16.87 -92.44 -48.00
C LEU A 452 -17.49 -93.57 -47.17
N GLN A 453 -18.35 -93.25 -46.20
CA GLN A 453 -19.06 -94.25 -45.41
C GLN A 453 -20.14 -94.96 -46.25
N ALA A 454 -20.89 -94.23 -47.07
CA ALA A 454 -21.83 -94.81 -48.04
C ALA A 454 -21.12 -95.62 -49.15
N GLU A 455 -19.95 -95.17 -49.61
CA GLU A 455 -19.11 -95.93 -50.55
C GLU A 455 -18.57 -97.22 -49.91
N ASN A 456 -18.14 -97.17 -48.64
CA ASN A 456 -17.76 -98.36 -47.89
C ASN A 456 -18.94 -99.33 -47.71
N GLU A 457 -20.16 -98.85 -47.42
CA GLU A 457 -21.35 -99.72 -47.38
C GLU A 457 -21.64 -100.36 -48.74
N SER A 458 -21.50 -99.61 -49.84
CA SER A 458 -21.63 -100.12 -51.21
C SER A 458 -20.59 -101.21 -51.52
N ILE A 459 -19.33 -100.99 -51.16
CA ILE A 459 -18.25 -101.97 -51.28
C ILE A 459 -18.53 -103.20 -50.41
N ASN A 460 -19.00 -103.01 -49.17
CA ASN A 460 -19.28 -104.11 -48.24
C ASN A 460 -20.46 -104.98 -48.71
N ASN A 461 -21.49 -104.37 -49.30
CA ASN A 461 -22.57 -105.10 -49.98
C ASN A 461 -22.04 -105.89 -51.19
N LYS A 462 -21.13 -105.31 -51.97
CA LYS A 462 -20.50 -105.99 -53.11
C LYS A 462 -19.55 -107.12 -52.69
N VAL A 463 -18.88 -106.98 -51.54
CA VAL A 463 -18.12 -108.06 -50.90
C VAL A 463 -19.06 -109.18 -50.44
N ASN A 464 -20.20 -108.87 -49.81
CA ASN A 464 -21.22 -109.88 -49.46
C ASN A 464 -21.77 -110.62 -50.69
N ASP A 465 -22.01 -109.93 -51.80
CA ASP A 465 -22.43 -110.55 -53.06
C ASP A 465 -21.33 -111.48 -53.62
N LEU A 466 -20.06 -111.05 -53.59
CA LEU A 466 -18.92 -111.88 -53.99
C LEU A 466 -18.72 -113.07 -53.04
N GLU A 467 -18.90 -112.93 -51.73
CA GLU A 467 -18.88 -114.04 -50.78
C GLU A 467 -20.02 -115.04 -51.06
N ASN A 468 -21.20 -114.55 -51.41
CA ASN A 468 -22.32 -115.40 -51.82
C ASN A 468 -22.03 -116.13 -53.15
N GLN A 469 -21.38 -115.48 -54.12
CA GLN A 469 -20.89 -116.14 -55.33
C GLN A 469 -19.79 -117.17 -55.06
N VAL A 470 -18.87 -116.90 -54.12
CA VAL A 470 -17.86 -117.87 -53.69
C VAL A 470 -18.50 -119.06 -52.95
N ARG A 471 -19.57 -118.83 -52.17
CA ARG A 471 -20.36 -119.91 -51.54
C ARG A 471 -21.10 -120.76 -52.58
N THR A 472 -21.68 -120.18 -53.63
CA THR A 472 -22.31 -120.97 -54.71
C THR A 472 -21.28 -121.72 -55.54
N MET A 473 -20.13 -121.12 -55.86
CA MET A 473 -19.02 -121.84 -56.51
C MET A 473 -18.44 -122.96 -55.65
N LYS A 474 -18.33 -122.81 -54.33
CA LYS A 474 -17.95 -123.91 -53.42
C LYS A 474 -18.98 -125.04 -53.43
N LYS A 475 -20.28 -124.74 -53.48
CA LYS A 475 -21.33 -125.76 -53.63
C LYS A 475 -21.26 -126.47 -54.99
N ALA A 476 -21.02 -125.75 -56.08
CA ALA A 476 -20.82 -126.33 -57.40
C ALA A 476 -19.56 -127.22 -57.46
N LYS A 477 -18.46 -126.81 -56.81
CA LYS A 477 -17.25 -127.63 -56.67
C LYS A 477 -17.53 -128.93 -55.92
N GLN A 478 -18.24 -128.86 -54.80
CA GLN A 478 -18.64 -130.06 -54.04
C GLN A 478 -19.51 -131.00 -54.88
N GLN A 479 -20.50 -130.46 -55.60
CA GLN A 479 -21.33 -131.26 -56.51
C GLN A 479 -20.52 -131.92 -57.64
N ASN A 480 -19.47 -131.26 -58.15
CA ASN A 480 -18.56 -131.87 -59.12
C ASN A 480 -17.65 -132.94 -58.49
N GLU A 481 -17.17 -132.76 -57.26
CA GLU A 481 -16.41 -133.77 -56.51
C GLU A 481 -17.29 -135.01 -56.19
N ASP A 482 -18.57 -134.81 -55.87
CA ASP A 482 -19.56 -135.87 -55.70
C ASP A 482 -19.88 -136.58 -57.03
N GLN A 483 -19.95 -135.84 -58.15
CA GLN A 483 -20.10 -136.42 -59.49
C GLN A 483 -18.88 -137.25 -59.91
N ILE A 484 -17.66 -136.76 -59.69
CA ILE A 484 -16.42 -137.52 -59.95
C ILE A 484 -16.41 -138.81 -59.11
N SER A 485 -16.75 -138.71 -57.82
CA SER A 485 -16.88 -139.87 -56.93
C SER A 485 -17.94 -140.89 -57.40
N SER A 486 -18.97 -140.45 -58.13
CA SER A 486 -19.95 -141.33 -58.76
C SER A 486 -19.43 -141.96 -60.06
N GLN A 487 -18.68 -141.22 -60.86
CA GLN A 487 -18.07 -141.69 -62.10
C GLN A 487 -16.94 -142.70 -61.85
N GLU A 488 -16.14 -142.53 -60.80
CA GLU A 488 -15.12 -143.51 -60.39
C GLU A 488 -15.74 -144.87 -60.02
N ARG A 489 -16.93 -144.89 -59.41
CA ARG A 489 -17.68 -146.13 -59.15
C ARG A 489 -18.12 -146.80 -60.45
N VAL A 490 -18.60 -146.03 -61.43
CA VAL A 490 -18.97 -146.53 -62.77
C VAL A 490 -17.75 -147.06 -63.52
N ILE A 491 -16.60 -146.39 -63.46
CA ILE A 491 -15.34 -146.85 -64.08
C ILE A 491 -14.86 -148.17 -63.46
N ASN A 492 -14.97 -148.34 -62.14
CA ASN A 492 -14.61 -149.59 -61.48
C ASN A 492 -15.58 -150.74 -61.82
N GLN A 493 -16.88 -150.46 -61.98
CA GLN A 493 -17.85 -151.43 -62.50
C GLN A 493 -17.51 -151.86 -63.94
N LEU A 494 -17.22 -150.91 -64.83
CA LEU A 494 -16.85 -151.19 -66.23
C LEU A 494 -15.52 -151.94 -66.39
N LYS A 495 -14.60 -151.82 -65.42
CA LYS A 495 -13.38 -152.67 -65.34
C LYS A 495 -13.72 -154.12 -64.96
N GLN A 496 -14.68 -154.32 -64.08
CA GLN A 496 -15.15 -155.65 -63.67
C GLN A 496 -15.91 -156.35 -64.81
N ASP A 497 -16.77 -155.62 -65.52
CA ASP A 497 -17.52 -156.14 -66.67
C ASP A 497 -16.60 -156.51 -67.86
N ASN A 498 -15.51 -155.75 -68.08
CA ASN A 498 -14.50 -156.07 -69.10
C ASN A 498 -13.72 -157.36 -68.80
N ALA A 499 -13.51 -157.71 -67.53
CA ALA A 499 -12.87 -158.97 -67.16
C ALA A 499 -13.75 -160.17 -67.54
N ILE A 500 -15.06 -160.07 -67.31
CA ILE A 500 -16.06 -161.10 -67.63
C ILE A 500 -16.26 -161.26 -69.15
N LEU A 501 -16.14 -160.18 -69.92
CA LEU A 501 -16.21 -160.22 -71.39
C LEU A 501 -14.97 -160.85 -72.03
N LYS A 502 -13.77 -160.69 -71.45
CA LYS A 502 -12.55 -161.38 -71.93
C LYS A 502 -12.63 -162.90 -71.85
N GLU A 503 -13.36 -163.45 -70.87
CA GLU A 503 -13.51 -164.90 -70.69
C GLU A 503 -14.51 -165.54 -71.67
N LYS A 504 -15.48 -164.78 -72.19
CA LYS A 504 -16.41 -165.26 -73.23
C LYS A 504 -15.84 -165.20 -74.65
N ASN A 505 -14.91 -164.28 -74.92
CA ASN A 505 -14.42 -164.04 -76.29
C ASN A 505 -13.39 -165.09 -76.78
N THR A 506 -12.83 -165.91 -75.89
CA THR A 506 -11.89 -166.99 -76.22
C THR A 506 -12.54 -168.27 -76.76
N ARG A 507 -13.88 -168.39 -76.76
CA ARG A 507 -14.59 -169.60 -77.23
C ARG A 507 -15.31 -169.48 -78.58
N VAL A 508 -15.28 -168.30 -79.21
CA VAL A 508 -15.90 -168.07 -80.54
C VAL A 508 -14.83 -167.90 -81.64
N SER A 509 -13.57 -167.66 -81.25
CA SER A 509 -12.41 -167.53 -82.16
C SER A 509 -12.12 -168.77 -83.02
N ASP A 510 -12.68 -169.94 -82.68
CA ASP A 510 -12.39 -171.22 -83.33
C ASP A 510 -13.32 -171.58 -84.52
N LYS A 511 -14.29 -170.72 -84.87
CA LYS A 511 -15.27 -171.01 -85.95
C LYS A 511 -15.26 -170.08 -87.17
N VAL A 512 -14.37 -169.09 -87.24
CA VAL A 512 -14.20 -168.24 -88.45
C VAL A 512 -12.76 -168.30 -88.97
N LYS A 513 -12.23 -169.53 -89.05
CA LYS A 513 -11.00 -169.86 -89.79
C LYS A 513 -11.29 -170.29 -91.25
N GLN A 514 -12.51 -170.06 -91.74
CA GLN A 514 -13.05 -170.73 -92.92
C GLN A 514 -13.60 -169.80 -94.02
N ASN A 515 -14.08 -168.59 -93.71
CA ASN A 515 -14.72 -167.70 -94.70
C ASN A 515 -13.87 -166.45 -94.96
N GLN A 516 -12.62 -166.67 -95.40
CA GLN A 516 -11.66 -165.62 -95.76
C GLN A 516 -11.37 -165.57 -97.26
N GLU A 517 -12.34 -166.01 -98.09
CA GLU A 517 -12.33 -165.87 -99.55
C GLU A 517 -13.72 -165.41 -100.02
N ASN A 518 -13.90 -164.10 -100.22
CA ASN A 518 -14.65 -163.47 -101.33
C ASN A 518 -14.85 -161.95 -101.15
N LEU A 519 -14.58 -161.20 -102.22
CA LEU A 519 -14.86 -159.77 -102.48
C LEU A 519 -14.25 -158.72 -101.52
N GLY A 520 -13.40 -157.77 -101.96
CA GLY A 520 -12.82 -157.55 -103.30
C GLY A 520 -13.73 -156.80 -104.28
N ASN A 521 -13.38 -155.55 -104.59
CA ASN A 521 -13.97 -154.62 -105.58
C ASN A 521 -15.34 -154.04 -105.14
N LEU A 522 -15.51 -152.78 -104.73
CA LEU A 522 -15.14 -151.44 -105.28
C LEU A 522 -15.79 -151.06 -106.62
N GLU A 523 -16.38 -149.85 -106.61
CA GLU A 523 -16.54 -148.88 -107.71
C GLU A 523 -17.34 -149.31 -108.96
N VAL A 524 -18.53 -148.72 -109.15
CA VAL A 524 -18.76 -147.51 -109.99
C VAL A 524 -20.26 -147.14 -109.89
N GLU A 525 -20.61 -146.25 -108.96
CA GLU A 525 -21.82 -145.42 -108.94
C GLU A 525 -21.67 -144.41 -107.77
N ASN A 526 -21.93 -143.11 -107.89
CA ASN A 526 -22.46 -142.36 -109.03
C ASN A 526 -21.94 -140.91 -109.03
N GLN A 527 -21.09 -140.58 -110.01
CA GLN A 527 -20.49 -139.25 -110.17
C GLN A 527 -21.44 -138.31 -110.93
N ASN A 528 -22.59 -137.96 -110.32
CA ASN A 528 -23.46 -136.88 -110.81
C ASN A 528 -24.47 -136.42 -109.73
N PHE A 529 -24.19 -135.28 -109.09
CA PHE A 529 -25.15 -134.17 -109.00
C PHE A 529 -24.43 -132.87 -108.61
N LYS A 530 -23.64 -132.39 -109.57
CA LYS A 530 -23.14 -131.02 -109.65
C LYS A 530 -24.07 -130.28 -110.61
N ASN A 531 -25.11 -129.60 -110.11
CA ASN A 531 -25.90 -128.51 -110.72
C ASN A 531 -27.21 -128.32 -109.93
N ILE A 532 -27.56 -127.06 -109.62
CA ILE A 532 -28.70 -126.55 -108.80
C ILE A 532 -28.32 -126.22 -107.35
N PHE A 533 -27.74 -125.01 -107.12
CA PHE A 533 -28.36 -123.94 -106.30
C PHE A 533 -27.55 -122.63 -106.29
N GLU A 534 -27.24 -122.08 -107.48
CA GLU A 534 -26.67 -120.72 -107.61
C GLU A 534 -27.71 -119.72 -108.15
N GLU A 535 -29.02 -120.02 -108.01
CA GLU A 535 -30.08 -119.24 -108.69
C GLU A 535 -31.43 -119.11 -107.94
N ILE A 536 -31.41 -119.02 -106.60
CA ILE A 536 -32.40 -118.23 -105.83
C ILE A 536 -31.64 -117.48 -104.72
N GLN A 537 -31.11 -116.26 -104.90
CA GLN A 537 -31.74 -115.00 -105.29
C GLN A 537 -32.51 -114.31 -104.13
N ASN A 538 -32.01 -113.14 -103.72
CA ASN A 538 -32.71 -112.00 -103.10
C ASN A 538 -33.10 -111.96 -101.59
N ILE A 539 -32.87 -110.76 -101.01
CA ILE A 539 -33.65 -110.02 -99.97
C ILE A 539 -33.30 -110.19 -98.45
N ILE A 540 -32.60 -109.15 -97.95
CA ILE A 540 -32.79 -108.41 -96.68
C ILE A 540 -34.03 -107.47 -96.87
N PRO A 541 -34.93 -107.09 -95.91
CA PRO A 541 -34.73 -106.86 -94.45
C PRO A 541 -35.90 -107.22 -93.45
N LEU A 542 -35.61 -107.00 -92.14
CA LEU A 542 -36.43 -106.50 -91.01
C LEU A 542 -37.99 -106.68 -90.93
N HIS A 543 -38.40 -107.31 -89.80
CA HIS A 543 -39.70 -107.22 -89.11
C HIS A 543 -40.92 -107.83 -89.87
N THR A 544 -42.01 -108.34 -89.27
CA THR A 544 -42.67 -108.10 -87.97
C THR A 544 -43.42 -109.34 -87.42
N LEU A 545 -43.47 -109.46 -86.09
CA LEU A 545 -44.68 -109.70 -85.26
C LEU A 545 -45.68 -110.84 -85.60
N HIS A 546 -45.69 -111.85 -84.72
CA HIS A 546 -46.86 -112.61 -84.20
C HIS A 546 -46.36 -113.28 -82.90
N ASP A 547 -46.99 -113.26 -81.72
CA ASP A 547 -48.23 -112.67 -81.20
C ASP A 547 -48.14 -112.78 -79.65
N LEU A 548 -48.87 -112.06 -78.79
CA LEU A 548 -49.69 -110.84 -78.90
C LEU A 548 -49.84 -110.27 -77.46
N PRO A 549 -49.72 -108.96 -77.23
CA PRO A 549 -50.00 -108.35 -75.92
C PRO A 549 -51.49 -107.97 -75.80
N ASP A 550 -52.22 -108.48 -74.78
CA ASP A 550 -53.64 -108.10 -74.61
C ASP A 550 -54.25 -108.34 -73.19
N VAL A 551 -53.62 -107.84 -72.11
CA VAL A 551 -54.34 -107.52 -70.85
C VAL A 551 -53.77 -106.28 -70.15
N ILE A 552 -53.95 -105.11 -70.76
CA ILE A 552 -54.27 -103.88 -69.99
C ILE A 552 -55.78 -103.71 -70.16
N ARG A 553 -56.51 -103.47 -69.05
CA ARG A 553 -58.00 -103.43 -68.94
C ARG A 553 -58.56 -104.87 -68.94
N ASP A 554 -59.19 -105.37 -67.86
CA ASP A 554 -60.36 -104.75 -67.24
C ASP A 554 -60.74 -105.32 -65.85
N TYR A 555 -61.43 -104.52 -65.03
CA TYR A 555 -62.08 -104.78 -63.71
C TYR A 555 -61.26 -105.28 -62.49
N ALA A 556 -61.61 -104.96 -61.24
CA ALA A 556 -62.22 -103.75 -60.60
C ALA A 556 -62.25 -103.98 -59.07
N GLU A 557 -62.42 -102.91 -58.29
CA GLU A 557 -62.85 -102.93 -56.87
C GLU A 557 -61.87 -103.49 -55.80
N ASN A 558 -61.71 -102.91 -54.60
CA ASN A 558 -62.00 -101.55 -54.14
C ASN A 558 -61.27 -101.27 -52.79
N GLN A 559 -61.13 -99.99 -52.43
CA GLN A 559 -60.92 -99.44 -51.07
C GLN A 559 -59.82 -100.04 -50.15
N ASP A 560 -58.84 -99.19 -49.78
CA ASP A 560 -58.68 -98.87 -48.35
C ASP A 560 -57.99 -97.52 -48.04
N TYR A 561 -57.22 -96.95 -48.99
CA TYR A 561 -56.40 -95.75 -48.70
C TYR A 561 -57.16 -94.42 -48.52
N ILE A 562 -58.44 -94.35 -48.91
CA ILE A 562 -59.27 -93.15 -48.72
C ILE A 562 -59.98 -93.14 -47.35
N LYS A 563 -60.18 -94.31 -46.71
CA LYS A 563 -60.85 -94.40 -45.40
C LYS A 563 -59.99 -93.88 -44.24
N GLN A 564 -58.66 -94.05 -44.31
CA GLN A 564 -57.77 -93.65 -43.20
C GLN A 564 -57.60 -92.12 -43.10
N MET A 565 -57.57 -91.39 -44.22
CA MET A 565 -57.53 -89.91 -44.23
C MET A 565 -58.81 -89.28 -43.66
N CYS A 566 -59.99 -89.84 -43.94
CA CYS A 566 -61.26 -89.30 -43.43
C CYS A 566 -61.53 -89.63 -41.95
N SER A 567 -60.86 -90.64 -41.38
CA SER A 567 -60.99 -91.00 -39.96
C SER A 567 -60.27 -90.00 -39.03
N ILE A 568 -59.12 -89.46 -39.47
CA ILE A 568 -58.26 -88.57 -38.65
C ILE A 568 -58.83 -87.14 -38.55
N LEU A 569 -59.73 -86.72 -39.45
CA LEU A 569 -60.26 -85.35 -39.54
C LEU A 569 -61.79 -85.22 -39.39
N GLY A 570 -62.49 -86.29 -39.00
CA GLY A 570 -63.84 -86.22 -38.42
C GLY A 570 -64.94 -85.53 -39.25
N THR A 571 -64.88 -85.57 -40.58
CA THR A 571 -65.85 -84.91 -41.47
C THR A 571 -66.27 -85.82 -42.63
N THR A 572 -67.51 -85.68 -43.12
CA THR A 572 -68.17 -86.67 -43.98
C THR A 572 -68.36 -86.24 -45.45
N ARG A 573 -67.88 -85.06 -45.88
CA ARG A 573 -68.01 -84.58 -47.28
C ARG A 573 -66.77 -83.87 -47.84
N PRO A 574 -66.26 -84.27 -49.03
CA PRO A 574 -65.10 -83.62 -49.66
C PRO A 574 -65.28 -82.13 -50.03
N SER A 575 -66.52 -81.65 -50.17
CA SER A 575 -66.84 -80.25 -50.52
C SER A 575 -66.66 -79.25 -49.38
N GLU A 576 -66.47 -79.71 -48.13
CA GLU A 576 -66.36 -78.85 -46.94
C GLU A 576 -64.90 -78.59 -46.53
N ALA A 577 -63.96 -79.45 -46.95
CA ALA A 577 -62.53 -79.35 -46.64
C ALA A 577 -61.88 -78.05 -47.16
N ILE A 578 -62.36 -77.51 -48.29
CA ILE A 578 -61.84 -76.27 -48.90
C ILE A 578 -62.24 -75.03 -48.07
N THR A 579 -63.36 -75.07 -47.34
CA THR A 579 -63.80 -73.97 -46.46
C THR A 579 -63.04 -73.99 -45.13
N ALA A 580 -62.75 -75.17 -44.58
CA ALA A 580 -61.97 -75.33 -43.35
C ALA A 580 -60.53 -74.78 -43.48
N ILE A 581 -59.87 -75.04 -44.61
CA ILE A 581 -58.51 -74.54 -44.91
C ILE A 581 -58.50 -73.00 -45.04
N LYS A 582 -59.62 -72.37 -45.42
CA LYS A 582 -59.75 -70.91 -45.51
C LYS A 582 -59.82 -70.26 -44.11
N ASN A 583 -60.57 -70.85 -43.17
CA ASN A 583 -60.73 -70.31 -41.81
C ASN A 583 -59.49 -70.52 -40.91
N MET A 584 -58.69 -71.58 -41.12
CA MET A 584 -57.42 -71.75 -40.38
C MET A 584 -56.40 -70.64 -40.70
N LYS A 585 -56.47 -70.02 -41.88
CA LYS A 585 -55.53 -68.97 -42.32
C LYS A 585 -55.77 -67.61 -41.64
N GLU A 586 -56.97 -67.34 -41.15
CA GLU A 586 -57.27 -66.11 -40.40
C GLU A 586 -57.01 -66.27 -38.90
N ASN A 587 -57.36 -67.41 -38.30
CA ASN A 587 -57.08 -67.67 -36.88
C ASN A 587 -55.58 -67.72 -36.56
N MET A 588 -54.72 -68.11 -37.51
CA MET A 588 -53.26 -68.09 -37.33
C MET A 588 -52.71 -66.65 -37.20
N LYS A 589 -53.32 -65.66 -37.87
CA LYS A 589 -52.95 -64.24 -37.71
C LYS A 589 -53.40 -63.65 -36.37
N VAL A 590 -54.53 -64.12 -35.82
CA VAL A 590 -55.00 -63.70 -34.49
C VAL A 590 -54.10 -64.26 -33.39
N MET A 591 -53.73 -65.55 -33.47
CA MET A 591 -52.78 -66.14 -32.50
C MET A 591 -51.37 -65.53 -32.58
N GLN A 592 -50.86 -65.19 -33.78
CA GLN A 592 -49.57 -64.48 -33.89
C GLN A 592 -49.62 -63.06 -33.32
N LYS A 593 -50.75 -62.33 -33.45
CA LYS A 593 -50.92 -61.03 -32.78
C LYS A 593 -51.02 -61.18 -31.25
N ALA A 594 -51.74 -62.17 -30.74
CA ALA A 594 -51.84 -62.43 -29.31
C ALA A 594 -50.48 -62.79 -28.69
N ALA A 595 -49.71 -63.69 -29.33
CA ALA A 595 -48.35 -64.05 -28.91
C ALA A 595 -47.38 -62.85 -28.99
N GLY A 596 -47.54 -61.98 -29.99
CA GLY A 596 -46.76 -60.74 -30.11
C GLY A 596 -47.04 -59.70 -29.02
N ILE A 597 -48.28 -59.62 -28.53
CA ILE A 597 -48.68 -58.70 -27.44
C ILE A 597 -48.29 -59.27 -26.06
N LEU A 598 -48.31 -60.59 -25.88
CA LEU A 598 -48.03 -61.25 -24.59
C LEU A 598 -46.57 -61.73 -24.43
N GLY A 599 -45.75 -61.69 -25.49
CA GLY A 599 -44.30 -61.89 -25.43
C GLY A 599 -43.81 -63.33 -25.23
N THR A 600 -44.69 -64.33 -25.27
CA THR A 600 -44.34 -65.74 -25.03
C THR A 600 -44.03 -66.50 -26.33
N LYS A 601 -42.84 -67.13 -26.39
CA LYS A 601 -42.33 -67.83 -27.60
C LYS A 601 -42.75 -69.30 -27.73
N ASN A 602 -43.66 -69.80 -26.88
CA ASN A 602 -43.94 -71.24 -26.79
C ASN A 602 -45.44 -71.52 -26.62
N LEU A 603 -46.07 -72.07 -27.66
CA LEU A 603 -47.54 -72.20 -27.78
C LEU A 603 -48.19 -73.13 -26.73
N ASN A 604 -47.43 -74.07 -26.15
CA ASN A 604 -47.97 -75.06 -25.22
C ASN A 604 -48.32 -74.49 -23.82
N ASN A 605 -47.93 -73.26 -23.49
CA ASN A 605 -48.24 -72.63 -22.20
C ASN A 605 -49.42 -71.63 -22.27
N LEU A 606 -49.92 -71.31 -23.46
CA LEU A 606 -50.95 -70.29 -23.67
C LEU A 606 -52.24 -70.57 -22.87
N ALA A 607 -52.60 -71.84 -22.69
CA ALA A 607 -53.76 -72.24 -21.88
C ALA A 607 -53.62 -71.85 -20.41
N ASN A 608 -52.43 -71.98 -19.82
CA ASN A 608 -52.16 -71.62 -18.42
C ASN A 608 -52.13 -70.09 -18.24
N ASP A 609 -51.57 -69.36 -19.21
CA ASP A 609 -51.51 -67.90 -19.18
C ASP A 609 -52.92 -67.27 -19.35
N VAL A 610 -53.78 -67.88 -20.18
CA VAL A 610 -55.19 -67.49 -20.30
C VAL A 610 -55.97 -67.78 -19.02
N GLN A 611 -55.76 -68.94 -18.39
CA GLN A 611 -56.38 -69.26 -17.09
C GLN A 611 -55.96 -68.25 -16.00
N ALA A 612 -54.67 -67.89 -15.93
CA ALA A 612 -54.18 -66.89 -14.97
C ALA A 612 -54.70 -65.46 -15.25
N LEU A 613 -55.06 -65.15 -16.49
CA LEU A 613 -55.79 -63.92 -16.86
C LEU A 613 -57.27 -63.98 -16.46
N GLN A 614 -57.89 -65.16 -16.53
CA GLN A 614 -59.26 -65.40 -16.10
C GLN A 614 -59.39 -65.27 -14.57
N ASP A 615 -58.47 -65.86 -13.81
CA ASP A 615 -58.38 -65.70 -12.35
C ASP A 615 -58.13 -64.23 -11.93
N LYS A 616 -57.39 -63.46 -12.75
CA LYS A 616 -57.23 -62.01 -12.56
C LYS A 616 -58.51 -61.24 -12.88
N HIS A 617 -59.26 -61.64 -13.91
CA HIS A 617 -60.55 -61.03 -14.26
C HIS A 617 -61.59 -61.28 -13.16
N GLU A 618 -61.64 -62.48 -12.58
CA GLU A 618 -62.51 -62.76 -11.43
C GLU A 618 -62.12 -61.93 -10.20
N LYS A 619 -60.82 -61.80 -9.90
CA LYS A 619 -60.35 -60.87 -8.86
C LYS A 619 -60.77 -59.43 -9.14
N LEU A 620 -60.61 -58.95 -10.37
CA LEU A 620 -60.98 -57.58 -10.77
C LEU A 620 -62.49 -57.34 -10.70
N SER A 621 -63.30 -58.35 -11.05
CA SER A 621 -64.75 -58.32 -10.90
C SER A 621 -65.16 -58.31 -9.42
N SER A 622 -64.46 -59.06 -8.56
CA SER A 622 -64.67 -59.03 -7.11
C SER A 622 -64.31 -57.67 -6.48
N GLU A 623 -63.28 -56.99 -6.98
CA GLU A 623 -62.89 -55.64 -6.58
C GLU A 623 -63.90 -54.59 -7.08
N HIS A 624 -64.36 -54.69 -8.34
CA HIS A 624 -65.44 -53.86 -8.87
C HIS A 624 -66.74 -53.99 -8.04
N THR A 625 -67.06 -55.20 -7.59
CA THR A 625 -68.19 -55.47 -6.70
C THR A 625 -67.98 -54.93 -5.28
N LYS A 626 -66.73 -54.76 -4.80
CA LYS A 626 -66.44 -54.04 -3.54
C LYS A 626 -66.58 -52.53 -3.70
N ILE A 627 -66.13 -51.96 -4.82
CA ILE A 627 -66.25 -50.53 -5.11
C ILE A 627 -67.73 -50.13 -5.16
N LEU A 628 -68.57 -50.95 -5.80
CA LEU A 628 -70.04 -50.79 -5.80
C LEU A 628 -70.69 -50.86 -4.41
N ARG A 629 -70.02 -51.40 -3.38
CA ARG A 629 -70.52 -51.43 -1.99
C ARG A 629 -69.99 -50.30 -1.11
N LEU A 630 -69.11 -49.44 -1.63
CA LEU A 630 -68.54 -48.29 -0.91
C LEU A 630 -69.15 -46.95 -1.34
N LEU A 631 -70.07 -46.96 -2.30
CA LEU A 631 -70.86 -45.81 -2.70
C LEU A 631 -72.25 -45.89 -2.02
N PRO A 632 -72.84 -44.77 -1.60
CA PRO A 632 -74.19 -44.77 -1.00
C PRO A 632 -75.25 -45.26 -2.01
N ASP A 633 -76.20 -46.08 -1.55
CA ASP A 633 -77.38 -46.51 -2.30
C ASP A 633 -78.36 -45.35 -2.50
N ASP A 634 -78.04 -44.39 -3.36
CA ASP A 634 -79.01 -43.43 -3.91
C ASP A 634 -79.08 -43.54 -5.43
N ASN A 635 -80.30 -43.75 -5.92
CA ASN A 635 -80.54 -44.14 -7.30
C ASN A 635 -80.23 -43.00 -8.27
N ASN A 636 -79.50 -43.34 -9.34
CA ASN A 636 -79.55 -42.64 -10.63
C ASN A 636 -78.84 -41.27 -10.71
N SER A 637 -77.73 -41.06 -9.98
CA SER A 637 -76.70 -40.08 -10.37
C SER A 637 -75.68 -40.75 -11.30
N ASP A 638 -75.47 -40.20 -12.51
CA ASP A 638 -74.50 -40.73 -13.47
C ASP A 638 -73.09 -40.77 -12.85
N LEU A 639 -72.48 -41.95 -12.80
CA LEU A 639 -71.14 -42.16 -12.25
C LEU A 639 -70.11 -41.26 -12.94
N SER A 640 -70.32 -40.97 -14.23
CA SER A 640 -69.52 -40.02 -15.01
C SER A 640 -69.57 -38.60 -14.43
N GLN A 641 -70.70 -38.16 -13.91
CA GLN A 641 -70.91 -36.83 -13.35
C GLN A 641 -70.29 -36.70 -11.96
N VAL A 642 -70.41 -37.72 -11.10
CA VAL A 642 -69.74 -37.76 -9.79
C VAL A 642 -68.22 -37.83 -9.94
N ILE A 643 -67.71 -38.64 -10.88
CA ILE A 643 -66.28 -38.66 -11.23
C ILE A 643 -65.83 -37.30 -11.79
N SER A 644 -66.64 -36.65 -12.63
CA SER A 644 -66.34 -35.31 -13.15
C SER A 644 -66.29 -34.25 -12.05
N GLU A 645 -67.20 -34.26 -11.08
CA GLU A 645 -67.15 -33.35 -9.93
C GLU A 645 -65.93 -33.61 -9.02
N ILE A 646 -65.56 -34.87 -8.81
CA ILE A 646 -64.37 -35.22 -8.04
C ILE A 646 -63.11 -34.74 -8.77
N ILE A 647 -63.02 -34.96 -10.08
CA ILE A 647 -61.92 -34.47 -10.92
C ILE A 647 -61.87 -32.93 -10.92
N GLU A 648 -63.02 -32.24 -11.01
CA GLU A 648 -63.06 -30.77 -10.99
C GLU A 648 -62.68 -30.21 -9.62
N LYS A 649 -63.12 -30.83 -8.52
CA LYS A 649 -62.68 -30.49 -7.15
C LYS A 649 -61.19 -30.74 -6.96
N GLN A 650 -60.69 -31.89 -7.42
CA GLN A 650 -59.27 -32.24 -7.35
C GLN A 650 -58.41 -31.26 -8.17
N ARG A 651 -58.83 -30.90 -9.38
CA ARG A 651 -58.17 -29.89 -10.22
C ARG A 651 -58.19 -28.50 -9.57
N LYS A 652 -59.30 -28.09 -8.92
CA LYS A 652 -59.36 -26.82 -8.16
C LYS A 652 -58.42 -26.83 -6.96
N PHE A 653 -58.23 -27.96 -6.29
CA PHE A 653 -57.24 -28.09 -5.23
C PHE A 653 -55.80 -28.06 -5.77
N GLU A 654 -55.52 -28.70 -6.91
CA GLU A 654 -54.21 -28.61 -7.59
C GLU A 654 -53.91 -27.17 -8.02
N GLU A 655 -54.85 -26.46 -8.66
CA GLU A 655 -54.73 -25.04 -9.02
C GLU A 655 -54.47 -24.14 -7.80
N GLN A 656 -55.12 -24.40 -6.65
CA GLN A 656 -54.87 -23.66 -5.41
C GLN A 656 -53.51 -23.98 -4.78
N ILE A 657 -53.06 -25.24 -4.85
CA ILE A 657 -51.74 -25.66 -4.36
C ILE A 657 -50.62 -25.05 -5.22
N ASP A 658 -50.77 -25.04 -6.54
CA ASP A 658 -49.81 -24.41 -7.46
C ASP A 658 -49.78 -22.88 -7.29
N SER A 659 -50.93 -22.26 -7.05
CA SER A 659 -51.02 -20.83 -6.72
C SER A 659 -50.28 -20.50 -5.40
N ALA A 660 -50.51 -21.30 -4.35
CA ALA A 660 -49.80 -21.15 -3.08
C ALA A 660 -48.29 -21.42 -3.21
N ALA A 661 -47.90 -22.44 -3.98
CA ALA A 661 -46.51 -22.75 -4.29
C ALA A 661 -45.81 -21.60 -5.02
N SER A 662 -46.48 -21.01 -6.02
CA SER A 662 -45.99 -19.84 -6.77
C SER A 662 -45.81 -18.62 -5.85
N PHE A 663 -46.81 -18.30 -5.02
CA PHE A 663 -46.73 -17.21 -4.06
C PHE A 663 -45.59 -17.39 -3.04
N ILE A 664 -45.47 -18.58 -2.43
CA ILE A 664 -44.39 -18.87 -1.48
C ILE A 664 -43.02 -18.82 -2.18
N SER A 665 -42.91 -19.30 -3.42
CA SER A 665 -41.68 -19.22 -4.21
C SER A 665 -41.29 -17.76 -4.53
N GLN A 666 -42.26 -16.90 -4.86
CA GLN A 666 -42.03 -15.46 -5.06
C GLN A 666 -41.58 -14.76 -3.76
N VAL A 667 -42.23 -15.03 -2.64
CA VAL A 667 -41.86 -14.48 -1.32
C VAL A 667 -40.45 -14.92 -0.93
N LEU A 668 -40.11 -16.20 -1.13
CA LEU A 668 -38.75 -16.70 -0.88
C LEU A 668 -37.71 -16.09 -1.82
N ALA A 669 -38.02 -15.92 -3.11
CA ALA A 669 -37.11 -15.28 -4.07
C ALA A 669 -36.83 -13.82 -3.69
N ALA A 670 -37.86 -13.06 -3.28
CA ALA A 670 -37.73 -11.69 -2.81
C ALA A 670 -36.88 -11.57 -1.53
N ILE A 671 -37.01 -12.51 -0.59
CA ILE A 671 -36.28 -12.48 0.69
C ILE A 671 -34.85 -13.03 0.56
N THR A 672 -34.62 -14.03 -0.30
CA THR A 672 -33.30 -14.67 -0.46
C THR A 672 -32.45 -14.08 -1.59
N GLY A 673 -33.02 -13.20 -2.43
CA GLY A 673 -32.33 -12.58 -3.57
C GLY A 673 -32.01 -13.56 -4.70
N SER A 674 -32.58 -14.76 -4.68
CA SER A 674 -32.29 -15.84 -5.65
C SER A 674 -33.59 -16.43 -6.20
N PRO A 675 -33.76 -16.52 -7.54
CA PRO A 675 -34.93 -17.18 -8.13
C PRO A 675 -34.83 -18.69 -7.93
N GLN A 676 -35.42 -19.20 -6.83
CA GLN A 676 -35.47 -20.63 -6.57
C GLN A 676 -36.52 -21.34 -7.44
N ALA A 677 -36.28 -22.62 -7.70
CA ALA A 677 -37.19 -23.48 -8.45
C ALA A 677 -38.56 -23.62 -7.73
N PRO A 678 -39.66 -23.81 -8.48
CA PRO A 678 -41.00 -23.89 -7.89
C PRO A 678 -41.12 -25.02 -6.85
N LEU A 679 -41.75 -24.70 -5.72
CA LEU A 679 -41.95 -25.62 -4.60
C LEU A 679 -43.04 -26.66 -4.90
N ASN A 680 -42.65 -27.88 -5.23
CA ASN A 680 -43.61 -28.98 -5.41
C ASN A 680 -44.14 -29.48 -4.06
N PHE A 681 -45.47 -29.48 -3.90
CA PHE A 681 -46.17 -30.03 -2.74
C PHE A 681 -46.62 -31.49 -2.99
N PRO A 682 -46.79 -32.33 -1.95
CA PRO A 682 -46.50 -32.05 -0.53
C PRO A 682 -44.99 -31.94 -0.27
N LEU A 683 -44.60 -30.92 0.50
CA LEU A 683 -43.19 -30.65 0.80
C LEU A 683 -42.57 -31.83 1.55
N LYS A 684 -41.40 -32.28 1.08
CA LYS A 684 -40.59 -33.25 1.83
C LYS A 684 -40.21 -32.63 3.16
N LYS A 685 -40.28 -33.42 4.25
CA LYS A 685 -40.08 -32.94 5.63
C LYS A 685 -38.81 -32.10 5.81
N ASN A 686 -37.70 -32.51 5.18
CA ASN A 686 -36.45 -31.75 5.21
C ASN A 686 -36.53 -30.34 4.59
N ILE A 687 -37.34 -30.15 3.54
CA ILE A 687 -37.58 -28.84 2.92
C ILE A 687 -38.48 -27.99 3.84
N SER A 688 -39.49 -28.60 4.47
CA SER A 688 -40.32 -27.93 5.48
C SER A 688 -39.49 -27.46 6.68
N ASP A 689 -38.59 -28.31 7.20
CA ASP A 689 -37.71 -27.97 8.32
C ASP A 689 -36.72 -26.85 7.92
N GLN A 690 -36.17 -26.88 6.69
CA GLN A 690 -35.32 -25.81 6.16
C GLN A 690 -36.07 -24.48 6.00
N LEU A 691 -37.31 -24.50 5.49
CA LEU A 691 -38.13 -23.29 5.38
C LEU A 691 -38.49 -22.72 6.77
N LEU A 692 -38.74 -23.59 7.75
CA LEU A 692 -38.98 -23.18 9.14
C LEU A 692 -37.74 -22.52 9.75
N ASP A 693 -36.55 -23.05 9.50
CA ASP A 693 -35.29 -22.47 9.98
C ASP A 693 -34.92 -21.17 9.26
N ILE A 694 -35.18 -21.06 7.95
CA ILE A 694 -35.10 -19.80 7.21
C ILE A 694 -36.07 -18.76 7.81
N ALA A 695 -37.32 -19.13 8.10
CA ALA A 695 -38.29 -18.24 8.75
C ALA A 695 -37.84 -17.80 10.16
N LYS A 696 -37.24 -18.69 10.96
CA LYS A 696 -36.62 -18.33 12.26
C LYS A 696 -35.44 -17.38 12.08
N GLN A 697 -34.57 -17.60 11.10
CA GLN A 697 -33.45 -16.71 10.81
C GLN A 697 -33.92 -15.32 10.36
N ILE A 698 -34.89 -15.24 9.45
CA ILE A 698 -35.51 -13.98 9.02
C ILE A 698 -36.11 -13.24 10.21
N LYS A 699 -36.88 -13.94 11.07
CA LYS A 699 -37.43 -13.34 12.28
C LYS A 699 -36.34 -12.82 13.22
N THR A 700 -35.30 -13.62 13.48
CA THR A 700 -34.21 -13.26 14.38
C THR A 700 -33.44 -12.04 13.85
N ARG A 701 -33.24 -11.97 12.53
CA ARG A 701 -32.65 -10.81 11.85
C ARG A 701 -33.54 -9.58 11.94
N ALA A 702 -34.84 -9.69 11.63
CA ALA A 702 -35.79 -8.59 11.75
C ALA A 702 -35.92 -8.06 13.20
N ASP A 703 -35.93 -8.95 14.20
CA ASP A 703 -35.92 -8.59 15.62
C ASP A 703 -34.60 -7.89 16.02
N SER A 704 -33.46 -8.27 15.43
CA SER A 704 -32.17 -7.61 15.63
C SER A 704 -32.09 -6.25 14.94
N ASP A 705 -32.53 -6.15 13.68
CA ASP A 705 -32.54 -4.91 12.91
C ASP A 705 -33.49 -3.89 13.57
N ARG A 706 -34.65 -4.34 14.08
CA ARG A 706 -35.56 -3.50 14.89
C ARG A 706 -34.92 -3.03 16.19
N LYS A 707 -34.14 -3.85 16.89
CA LYS A 707 -33.38 -3.41 18.08
C LYS A 707 -32.33 -2.36 17.72
N ASN A 708 -31.61 -2.53 16.61
CA ASN A 708 -30.61 -1.58 16.15
C ASN A 708 -31.25 -0.23 15.75
N ILE A 709 -32.36 -0.27 15.01
CA ILE A 709 -33.15 0.92 14.65
C ILE A 709 -33.67 1.63 15.91
N ASN A 710 -34.22 0.89 16.88
CA ASN A 710 -34.67 1.46 18.15
C ASN A 710 -33.50 2.09 18.94
N ALA A 711 -32.32 1.45 18.97
CA ALA A 711 -31.16 1.99 19.68
C ALA A 711 -30.60 3.27 19.03
N ILE A 712 -30.67 3.39 17.70
CA ILE A 712 -30.39 4.64 16.98
C ILE A 712 -31.43 5.70 17.38
N LEU A 713 -32.72 5.40 17.24
CA LEU A 713 -33.80 6.35 17.59
C LEU A 713 -33.77 6.78 19.06
N GLU A 714 -33.44 5.91 20.02
CA GLU A 714 -33.29 6.25 21.44
C GLU A 714 -32.08 7.16 21.69
N LYS A 715 -30.94 6.86 21.05
CA LYS A 715 -29.76 7.71 21.09
C LYS A 715 -30.06 9.10 20.53
N ASP A 716 -30.84 9.17 19.46
CA ASP A 716 -31.09 10.42 18.75
C ASP A 716 -32.13 11.24 19.50
N LYS A 717 -33.14 10.58 20.10
CA LYS A 717 -34.06 11.18 21.09
C LYS A 717 -33.30 11.74 22.30
N SER A 718 -32.24 11.08 22.78
CA SER A 718 -31.38 11.62 23.84
C SER A 718 -30.59 12.88 23.42
N LEU A 719 -30.43 13.08 22.11
CA LEU A 719 -29.80 14.26 21.49
C LEU A 719 -30.83 15.30 21.00
N GLY A 720 -32.12 15.12 21.28
CA GLY A 720 -33.19 16.06 20.93
C GLY A 720 -33.92 15.80 19.62
N TYR A 721 -33.73 14.65 18.96
CA TYR A 721 -34.50 14.26 17.78
C TYR A 721 -35.88 13.70 18.16
N GLU A 722 -36.96 14.41 17.86
CA GLU A 722 -38.33 13.99 18.23
C GLU A 722 -39.00 13.04 17.22
N GLY A 723 -38.35 12.71 16.10
CA GLY A 723 -38.93 11.87 15.05
C GLY A 723 -38.83 10.35 15.31
N ASP A 724 -39.63 9.59 14.55
CA ASP A 724 -39.58 8.12 14.51
C ASP A 724 -38.97 7.57 13.20
N ASP A 725 -38.52 8.46 12.31
CA ASP A 725 -37.90 8.09 11.02
C ASP A 725 -36.39 7.88 11.19
N CYS A 726 -35.96 6.62 11.16
CA CYS A 726 -34.56 6.24 11.39
C CYS A 726 -33.57 6.85 10.36
N MET A 727 -34.02 7.15 9.13
CA MET A 727 -33.12 7.75 8.14
C MET A 727 -32.84 9.22 8.49
N LYS A 728 -33.88 9.96 8.85
CA LYS A 728 -33.76 11.35 9.34
C LYS A 728 -33.05 11.43 10.69
N ALA A 729 -33.18 10.41 11.54
CA ALA A 729 -32.43 10.29 12.78
C ALA A 729 -30.91 10.17 12.51
N CYS A 730 -30.52 9.28 11.58
CA CYS A 730 -29.14 9.18 11.10
C CYS A 730 -28.61 10.48 10.46
N GLU A 731 -29.42 11.21 9.68
CA GLU A 731 -29.06 12.52 9.13
C GLU A 731 -28.84 13.56 10.24
N PHE A 732 -29.72 13.59 11.25
CA PHE A 732 -29.60 14.46 12.43
C PHE A 732 -28.35 14.13 13.26
N LEU A 733 -28.04 12.85 13.46
CA LEU A 733 -26.77 12.41 14.07
C LEU A 733 -25.56 12.92 13.31
N ALA A 734 -25.54 12.75 11.98
CA ALA A 734 -24.44 13.18 11.15
C ALA A 734 -24.25 14.71 11.25
N GLN A 735 -25.36 15.46 11.29
CA GLN A 735 -25.33 16.91 11.50
C GLN A 735 -24.81 17.29 12.89
N ILE A 736 -25.30 16.67 13.98
CA ILE A 736 -24.81 16.94 15.34
C ILE A 736 -23.34 16.54 15.52
N MET A 737 -22.90 15.44 14.92
CA MET A 737 -21.49 15.05 14.95
C MET A 737 -20.61 16.05 14.20
N ALA A 738 -21.04 16.52 13.02
CA ALA A 738 -20.34 17.58 12.29
C ALA A 738 -20.30 18.91 13.07
N GLU A 739 -21.40 19.31 13.71
CA GLU A 739 -21.45 20.51 14.56
C GLU A 739 -20.56 20.35 15.80
N THR A 740 -20.48 19.15 16.38
CA THR A 740 -19.60 18.83 17.52
C THR A 740 -18.12 18.88 17.14
N GLU A 741 -17.74 18.36 15.96
CA GLU A 741 -16.36 18.49 15.45
C GLU A 741 -16.02 19.93 15.07
N ARG A 742 -16.97 20.67 14.51
CA ARG A 742 -16.86 22.10 14.26
C ARG A 742 -16.65 22.89 15.55
N GLN A 743 -17.37 22.55 16.62
CA GLN A 743 -17.19 23.20 17.93
C GLN A 743 -15.83 22.85 18.55
N LYS A 744 -15.38 21.59 18.49
CA LYS A 744 -14.02 21.19 18.93
C LYS A 744 -12.91 21.90 18.17
N THR A 745 -13.07 22.08 16.86
CA THR A 745 -12.08 22.83 16.05
C THR A 745 -12.09 24.31 16.39
N PHE A 746 -13.25 24.94 16.62
CA PHE A 746 -13.33 26.30 17.16
C PHE A 746 -12.68 26.44 18.54
N GLU A 747 -12.86 25.48 19.45
CA GLU A 747 -12.20 25.48 20.77
C GLU A 747 -10.68 25.34 20.64
N SER A 748 -10.17 24.53 19.70
CA SER A 748 -8.73 24.42 19.43
C SER A 748 -8.17 25.73 18.89
N VAL A 749 -8.83 26.31 17.88
CA VAL A 749 -8.43 27.60 17.29
C VAL A 749 -8.49 28.72 18.34
N SER A 750 -9.49 28.75 19.22
CA SER A 750 -9.55 29.74 20.30
C SER A 750 -8.36 29.60 21.26
N LYS A 751 -7.99 28.38 21.65
CA LYS A 751 -6.82 28.12 22.51
C LYS A 751 -5.50 28.52 21.82
N GLU A 752 -5.35 28.24 20.53
CA GLU A 752 -4.19 28.69 19.75
C GLU A 752 -4.11 30.22 19.66
N LEU A 753 -5.26 30.88 19.45
CA LEU A 753 -5.34 32.34 19.32
C LEU A 753 -5.08 33.04 20.67
N ASP A 754 -5.54 32.46 21.79
CA ASP A 754 -5.20 32.93 23.13
C ASP A 754 -3.73 32.68 23.50
N ASN A 755 -3.15 31.55 23.09
CA ASN A 755 -1.70 31.31 23.21
C ASN A 755 -0.87 32.35 22.41
N GLU A 756 -1.25 32.68 21.17
CA GLU A 756 -0.54 33.69 20.38
C GLU A 756 -0.76 35.11 20.94
N ARG A 757 -1.94 35.42 21.52
CA ARG A 757 -2.16 36.66 22.28
C ARG A 757 -1.23 36.78 23.47
N ASP A 758 -1.05 35.71 24.24
CA ASP A 758 -0.14 35.70 25.39
C ASP A 758 1.35 35.74 24.97
N LEU A 759 1.72 35.09 23.87
CA LEU A 759 3.06 35.25 23.28
C LEU A 759 3.31 36.67 22.79
N SER A 760 2.31 37.30 22.17
CA SER A 760 2.37 38.71 21.72
C SER A 760 2.54 39.66 22.91
N ARG A 761 1.74 39.50 23.98
CA ARG A 761 1.88 40.25 25.24
C ARG A 761 3.27 40.08 25.86
N ARG A 762 3.79 38.86 25.94
CA ARG A 762 5.16 38.61 26.44
C ARG A 762 6.23 39.30 25.59
N ARG A 763 6.08 39.33 24.25
CA ARG A 763 6.98 40.08 23.36
C ARG A 763 6.89 41.59 23.64
N GLU A 764 5.68 42.12 23.81
CA GLU A 764 5.43 43.53 24.15
C GLU A 764 6.05 43.91 25.51
N ASP A 765 5.88 43.09 26.55
CA ASP A 765 6.49 43.28 27.86
C ASP A 765 8.03 43.26 27.81
N ILE A 766 8.63 42.35 27.03
CA ILE A 766 10.08 42.29 26.81
C ILE A 766 10.57 43.57 26.12
N LEU A 767 9.88 44.03 25.08
CA LEU A 767 10.21 45.27 24.36
C LEU A 767 10.06 46.49 25.27
N ASN A 768 8.99 46.58 26.05
CA ASN A 768 8.77 47.65 27.02
C ASN A 768 9.85 47.64 28.13
N SER A 769 10.28 46.47 28.60
CA SER A 769 11.40 46.33 29.53
C SER A 769 12.73 46.82 28.92
N GLN A 770 13.00 46.49 27.65
CA GLN A 770 14.17 47.00 26.93
C GLN A 770 14.12 48.52 26.73
N ILE A 771 12.96 49.07 26.34
CA ILE A 771 12.73 50.52 26.21
C ILE A 771 12.95 51.21 27.56
N ALA A 772 12.46 50.65 28.68
CA ALA A 772 12.67 51.19 30.02
C ALA A 772 14.16 51.17 30.42
N LYS A 773 14.89 50.07 30.15
CA LYS A 773 16.34 49.97 30.38
C LYS A 773 17.13 51.00 29.55
N LEU A 774 16.77 51.18 28.28
CA LEU A 774 17.38 52.17 27.40
C LEU A 774 17.08 53.60 27.84
N LYS A 775 15.82 53.92 28.22
CA LYS A 775 15.45 55.22 28.81
C LYS A 775 16.27 55.51 30.08
N LYS A 776 16.41 54.53 30.99
CA LYS A 776 17.23 54.67 32.20
C LYS A 776 18.70 54.93 31.85
N LYS A 777 19.28 54.20 30.89
CA LYS A 777 20.66 54.41 30.42
C LYS A 777 20.85 55.80 29.78
N VAL A 778 19.92 56.26 28.95
CA VAL A 778 19.91 57.62 28.38
C VAL A 778 19.84 58.68 29.49
N GLN A 779 19.03 58.46 30.53
CA GLN A 779 18.96 59.38 31.66
C GLN A 779 20.25 59.41 32.48
N THR A 780 20.87 58.26 32.76
CA THR A 780 22.19 58.20 33.42
C THR A 780 23.26 58.92 32.59
N LEU A 781 23.27 58.74 31.27
CA LEU A 781 24.20 59.45 30.38
C LEU A 781 23.95 60.97 30.39
N ARG A 782 22.69 61.43 30.38
CA ARG A 782 22.34 62.85 30.53
C ARG A 782 22.80 63.43 31.86
N SER A 783 22.59 62.73 32.98
CA SER A 783 23.09 63.16 34.30
C SER A 783 24.61 63.20 34.35
N SER A 784 25.30 62.22 33.77
CA SER A 784 26.77 62.22 33.66
C SER A 784 27.30 63.37 32.80
N LEU A 785 26.59 63.72 31.72
CA LEU A 785 26.97 64.82 30.84
C LEU A 785 26.77 66.17 31.53
N ALA A 786 25.65 66.37 32.24
CA ALA A 786 25.42 67.55 33.06
C ALA A 786 26.46 67.70 34.20
N MET A 787 26.86 66.59 34.84
CA MET A 787 27.92 66.59 35.86
C MET A 787 29.28 66.96 35.26
N LEU A 788 29.63 66.44 34.07
CA LEU A 788 30.87 66.81 33.37
C LEU A 788 30.85 68.27 32.90
N GLN A 789 29.70 68.80 32.50
CA GLN A 789 29.54 70.22 32.17
C GLN A 789 29.74 71.10 33.41
N SER A 790 29.15 70.74 34.56
CA SER A 790 29.36 71.44 35.85
C SER A 790 30.82 71.43 36.28
N GLN A 791 31.52 70.29 36.13
CA GLN A 791 32.97 70.20 36.39
C GLN A 791 33.82 70.97 35.37
N GLY A 792 33.31 71.15 34.15
CA GLY A 792 33.89 72.03 33.15
C GLY A 792 33.83 73.48 33.59
N THR A 793 32.63 73.96 33.94
CA THR A 793 32.43 75.35 34.39
C THR A 793 33.16 75.65 35.70
N GLU A 794 33.17 74.72 36.67
CA GLU A 794 33.96 74.88 37.91
C GLU A 794 35.47 75.06 37.61
N ARG A 795 36.02 74.31 36.65
CA ARG A 795 37.42 74.46 36.23
C ARG A 795 37.66 75.73 35.43
N GLU A 796 36.72 76.16 34.61
CA GLU A 796 36.79 77.44 33.88
C GLU A 796 36.77 78.62 34.86
N ASP A 797 35.96 78.56 35.92
CA ASP A 797 35.95 79.52 37.02
C ASP A 797 37.24 79.49 37.84
N GLU A 798 37.77 78.31 38.20
CA GLU A 798 39.07 78.17 38.86
C GLU A 798 40.21 78.77 38.01
N LEU A 799 40.25 78.44 36.71
CA LEU A 799 41.23 78.99 35.77
C LEU A 799 41.08 80.50 35.59
N SER A 800 39.84 81.01 35.50
CA SER A 800 39.57 82.45 35.42
C SER A 800 40.02 83.20 36.68
N ASN A 801 39.81 82.63 37.86
CA ASN A 801 40.30 83.17 39.12
C ASN A 801 41.84 83.15 39.19
N ILE A 802 42.48 82.07 38.71
CA ILE A 802 43.94 81.96 38.62
C ILE A 802 44.49 83.00 37.62
N ILE A 803 43.84 83.21 36.47
CA ILE A 803 44.21 84.24 35.49
C ILE A 803 44.08 85.63 36.11
N ALA A 804 42.94 85.97 36.72
CA ALA A 804 42.72 87.27 37.36
C ALA A 804 43.74 87.55 38.48
N SER A 805 44.12 86.52 39.25
CA SER A 805 45.17 86.60 40.27
C SER A 805 46.55 86.89 39.65
N HIS A 806 46.93 86.19 38.57
CA HIS A 806 48.17 86.46 37.85
C HIS A 806 48.16 87.84 37.17
N GLU A 807 47.05 88.29 36.58
CA GLU A 807 46.92 89.63 36.00
C GLU A 807 47.04 90.73 37.05
N LYS A 808 46.52 90.50 38.26
CA LYS A 808 46.75 91.39 39.39
C LYS A 808 48.23 91.41 39.77
N LYS A 809 48.89 90.24 39.85
CA LYS A 809 50.31 90.19 40.20
C LYS A 809 51.22 90.79 39.13
N ILE A 810 50.88 90.65 37.85
CA ILE A 810 51.56 91.31 36.73
C ILE A 810 51.43 92.84 36.84
N ARG A 811 50.24 93.36 37.23
CA ARG A 811 50.05 94.79 37.49
C ARG A 811 50.90 95.29 38.66
N GLU A 812 50.85 94.61 39.82
CA GLU A 812 51.70 94.93 40.98
C GLU A 812 53.18 94.94 40.61
N LEU A 813 53.68 93.92 39.92
CA LEU A 813 55.08 93.83 39.49
C LEU A 813 55.47 94.90 38.45
N SER A 814 54.52 95.32 37.60
CA SER A 814 54.73 96.40 36.63
C SER A 814 54.83 97.76 37.33
N GLU A 815 53.99 98.01 38.34
CA GLU A 815 54.07 99.21 39.18
C GLU A 815 55.37 99.24 40.00
N GLU A 816 55.77 98.10 40.59
CA GLU A 816 57.05 97.93 41.28
C GLU A 816 58.22 98.24 40.33
N LEU A 817 58.27 97.62 39.14
CA LEU A 817 59.31 97.83 38.13
C LEU A 817 59.39 99.29 37.66
N GLU A 818 58.26 99.96 37.47
CA GLU A 818 58.21 101.36 37.04
C GLU A 818 58.72 102.29 38.16
N THR A 819 58.39 102.01 39.42
CA THR A 819 59.00 102.74 40.55
C THR A 819 60.51 102.47 40.65
N GLU A 820 60.98 101.25 40.36
CA GLU A 820 62.40 100.93 40.36
C GLU A 820 63.14 101.65 39.24
N ARG A 821 62.60 101.66 38.00
CA ARG A 821 63.13 102.42 36.86
C ARG A 821 63.28 103.89 37.21
N ARG A 822 62.23 104.52 37.74
CA ARG A 822 62.25 105.92 38.12
C ARG A 822 63.23 106.22 39.27
N VAL A 823 63.37 105.30 40.24
CA VAL A 823 64.43 105.42 41.27
C VAL A 823 65.82 105.31 40.65
N ARG A 824 66.05 104.40 39.69
CA ARG A 824 67.33 104.27 38.96
C ARG A 824 67.64 105.51 38.11
N GLU A 825 66.66 106.10 37.43
CA GLU A 825 66.82 107.34 36.67
C GLU A 825 67.22 108.52 37.56
N GLU A 826 66.52 108.70 38.69
CA GLU A 826 66.86 109.78 39.64
C GLU A 826 68.25 109.55 40.28
N LEU A 827 68.61 108.31 40.62
CA LEU A 827 69.99 107.98 41.07
C LEU A 827 71.04 108.19 39.97
N GLY A 828 70.70 107.93 38.70
CA GLY A 828 71.55 108.19 37.53
C GLY A 828 71.84 109.68 37.37
N LYS A 829 70.80 110.53 37.44
CA LYS A 829 70.93 112.00 37.43
C LYS A 829 71.92 112.49 38.49
N ILE A 830 71.89 111.92 39.71
CA ILE A 830 72.88 112.22 40.76
C ILE A 830 74.29 111.78 40.36
N GLY A 831 74.46 110.56 39.85
CA GLY A 831 75.76 110.05 39.40
C GLY A 831 76.42 110.93 38.33
N ASP A 832 75.61 111.42 37.39
CA ASP A 832 76.04 112.31 36.31
C ASP A 832 76.19 113.80 36.73
N GLY A 833 75.83 114.13 37.98
CA GLY A 833 75.98 115.48 38.55
C GLY A 833 74.82 116.44 38.29
N PHE A 834 73.69 115.97 37.77
CA PHE A 834 72.44 116.73 37.58
C PHE A 834 71.59 116.78 38.88
N SER A 835 70.61 117.70 38.91
CA SER A 835 69.64 117.77 40.01
C SER A 835 68.55 116.70 39.89
N ALA A 836 68.54 115.75 40.83
CA ALA A 836 67.48 114.75 40.98
C ALA A 836 66.39 115.17 41.98
N ASP A 837 65.20 114.57 41.87
CA ASP A 837 64.12 114.71 42.85
C ASP A 837 64.44 113.93 44.14
N THR A 838 65.16 114.63 45.03
CA THR A 838 65.50 114.12 46.36
C THR A 838 64.28 113.89 47.27
N LYS A 839 63.08 114.42 46.96
CA LYS A 839 61.85 114.09 47.70
C LYS A 839 61.29 112.75 47.22
N TYR A 840 61.28 112.51 45.91
CA TYR A 840 60.88 111.21 45.36
C TYR A 840 61.78 110.09 45.89
N LEU A 841 63.11 110.25 45.80
CA LEU A 841 64.07 109.27 46.35
C LEU A 841 63.88 109.05 47.87
N LYS A 842 63.63 110.09 48.66
CA LYS A 842 63.31 109.95 50.09
C LYS A 842 62.03 109.17 50.39
N SER A 843 61.08 109.15 49.45
CA SER A 843 59.81 108.44 49.61
C SER A 843 59.84 106.98 49.14
N LYS A 844 60.89 106.57 48.41
CA LYS A 844 61.00 105.24 47.78
C LYS A 844 62.22 104.41 48.20
N LEU A 845 63.32 105.05 48.59
CA LEU A 845 64.48 104.35 49.14
C LEU A 845 64.21 103.88 50.57
N SER A 846 64.63 102.65 50.90
CA SER A 846 64.59 102.15 52.28
C SER A 846 65.49 102.97 53.20
N ALA A 847 65.28 102.88 54.52
CA ALA A 847 66.11 103.60 55.50
C ALA A 847 67.61 103.23 55.46
N LYS A 848 67.99 102.10 54.83
CA LYS A 848 69.40 101.74 54.59
C LYS A 848 69.95 102.43 53.34
N GLU A 849 69.21 102.34 52.23
CA GLU A 849 69.58 102.99 50.96
C GLU A 849 69.59 104.52 51.09
N LEU A 850 68.66 105.10 51.87
CA LEU A 850 68.62 106.53 52.11
C LEU A 850 69.86 107.02 52.89
N LYS A 851 70.37 106.23 53.84
CA LYS A 851 71.64 106.51 54.53
C LYS A 851 72.81 106.47 53.56
N PHE A 852 72.85 105.46 52.69
CA PHE A 852 73.87 105.33 51.65
C PHE A 852 73.82 106.47 50.63
N PHE A 853 72.62 106.88 50.21
CA PHE A 853 72.38 108.06 49.38
C PHE A 853 72.90 109.34 50.05
N THR A 854 72.56 109.60 51.33
CA THR A 854 73.10 110.77 52.04
C THR A 854 74.62 110.71 52.23
N PHE A 855 75.20 109.51 52.33
CA PHE A 855 76.65 109.33 52.38
C PHE A 855 77.30 109.68 51.03
N ILE A 856 76.79 109.14 49.91
CA ILE A 856 77.27 109.48 48.56
C ILE A 856 77.12 110.98 48.30
N GLN A 857 75.96 111.58 48.62
CA GLN A 857 75.72 113.01 48.44
C GLN A 857 76.74 113.86 49.21
N LYS A 858 77.12 113.43 50.43
CA LYS A 858 78.13 114.10 51.25
C LYS A 858 79.54 113.91 50.68
N VAL A 859 79.88 112.72 50.17
CA VAL A 859 81.16 112.45 49.48
C VAL A 859 81.26 113.28 48.19
N MET A 860 80.20 113.37 47.39
CA MET A 860 80.16 114.20 46.18
C MET A 860 80.27 115.70 46.48
N GLN A 861 79.65 116.18 47.57
CA GLN A 861 79.84 117.56 48.04
C GLN A 861 81.28 117.81 48.51
N GLN A 862 81.89 116.86 49.22
CA GLN A 862 83.30 116.94 49.62
C GLN A 862 84.24 116.90 48.41
N ASP A 863 83.97 116.07 47.40
CA ASP A 863 84.77 115.99 46.18
C ASP A 863 84.62 117.27 45.33
N LYS A 864 83.40 117.83 45.23
CA LYS A 864 83.18 119.14 44.61
C LYS A 864 83.93 120.25 45.35
N GLN A 865 83.83 120.30 46.69
CA GLN A 865 84.60 121.24 47.53
C GLN A 865 86.11 121.02 47.37
N THR A 866 86.57 119.78 47.23
CA THR A 866 87.99 119.45 47.03
C THR A 866 88.45 119.90 45.65
N ARG A 867 87.65 119.75 44.59
CA ARG A 867 87.93 120.29 43.24
C ARG A 867 87.93 121.82 43.23
N GLU A 868 86.99 122.47 43.93
CA GLU A 868 86.97 123.93 44.11
C GLU A 868 88.18 124.42 44.92
N LEU A 869 88.60 123.67 45.95
CA LEU A 869 89.82 123.94 46.70
C LEU A 869 91.07 123.73 45.83
N HIS A 870 91.10 122.68 44.99
CA HIS A 870 92.20 122.42 44.07
C HIS A 870 92.31 123.50 42.99
N MET A 871 91.18 124.01 42.49
CA MET A 871 91.12 125.18 41.60
C MET A 871 91.62 126.45 42.29
N LYS A 872 91.20 126.71 43.55
CA LYS A 872 91.69 127.85 44.34
C LYS A 872 93.18 127.74 44.63
N MET A 873 93.66 126.58 45.07
CA MET A 873 95.10 126.30 45.26
C MET A 873 95.89 126.39 43.94
N LYS A 874 95.27 126.09 42.80
CA LYS A 874 95.88 126.29 41.49
C LYS A 874 95.99 127.79 41.17
N GLN A 875 94.93 128.57 41.37
CA GLN A 875 94.96 130.03 41.23
C GLN A 875 95.94 130.69 42.22
N GLU A 876 96.04 130.22 43.46
CA GLU A 876 97.00 130.72 44.45
C GLU A 876 98.45 130.34 44.09
N ARG A 877 98.70 129.18 43.48
CA ARG A 877 100.02 128.81 42.93
C ARG A 877 100.37 129.59 41.66
N GLU A 878 99.40 129.88 40.80
CA GLU A 878 99.55 130.75 39.63
C GLU A 878 99.79 132.22 40.06
N ASN A 879 99.22 132.66 41.19
CA ASN A 879 99.44 134.00 41.76
C ASN A 879 100.71 134.15 42.61
N LEU A 880 101.39 133.07 42.98
CA LEU A 880 102.64 133.09 43.78
C LEU A 880 103.91 132.91 42.93
N LEU A 881 103.78 132.88 41.60
CA LEU A 881 104.91 132.76 40.67
C LEU A 881 104.98 133.94 39.69
N VAL A 882 105.71 134.97 40.14
CA VAL A 882 106.49 135.95 39.35
C VAL A 882 105.73 137.16 38.78
N ASP A 883 105.87 138.28 39.48
CA ASP A 883 106.24 139.59 38.91
C ASP A 883 107.40 140.17 39.81
N PRO A 884 108.25 141.13 39.38
CA PRO A 884 109.70 140.95 39.48
C PRO A 884 110.45 141.98 40.36
N ASN A 885 111.76 141.75 40.57
CA ASN A 885 112.72 142.52 41.41
C ASN A 885 112.44 142.39 42.93
N ILE A 886 113.41 142.19 43.84
CA ILE A 886 114.90 142.21 43.84
C ILE A 886 115.39 141.46 45.12
N LEU A 887 116.61 140.96 45.37
CA LEU A 887 117.98 141.16 44.82
C LEU A 887 118.81 139.84 44.92
N SER A 888 120.10 139.94 44.57
CA SER A 888 121.19 138.97 44.77
C SER A 888 121.74 138.91 46.22
N SER A 889 122.09 137.71 46.73
CA SER A 889 123.46 137.35 47.17
C SER A 889 123.56 135.99 47.91
N LYS A 890 124.67 135.26 47.69
CA LYS A 890 125.34 134.20 48.51
C LYS A 890 124.46 133.39 49.51
N ILE A 891 124.40 132.05 49.48
CA ILE A 891 125.29 130.99 48.95
C ILE A 891 124.46 129.97 48.17
#